data_AF-A0A7V8JI70-F1
#
_entry.id   AF-A0A7V8JI70-F1
#
_cell.length_a   1.000
_cell.length_b   1.000
_cell.length_c   1.000
_cell.angle_alpha   90.00
_cell.angle_beta   90.00
_cell.angle_gamma   90.00
#
_symmetry.space_group_name_H-M   'P 1'
#
loop_
_entity.id
_entity.type
_entity.pdbx_description
1 polymer ?
#
loop_
_entity_poly.entity_id
_entity_poly.type
_entity_poly.pdbx_seq_one_letter_code
_entity_poly.pdbx_strand_id
1 'polypeptide(L)'
;MPRHTPSASMHALRLHRSAIALAIGLAFSFSAWAQTSPSVASTQQDDAAKTDKDKPAAKQLEQVVVTGSRIPRSELEGPSPVTVISSSDIDARGYRNAYDAISQSTQNTGITTGQDFGSTFTPAGNFVSLRGLGPNHTLILVNGHRLADYPIAYDGSVNAVNLANIPSESIERIEITNAGASAIYGSDAIAGVINIILKQHYDGTDINVRAGGTQGGGGANQRVQLTQGINAGKLTGVAGLELNHVQPLLFGDRHLSSSYIRGTTDPTTSVPAVVSVRDPVSGRYIAPPVGACSGLSDLMGGSVGLETSNNPKRRGTYCGSDRYYDAGTLGAGKRQASAFSSLQYAIDDHTSLYGDFIADDSKVTSTLIGPPSWVSSTVAGPFWNANRGQLESWQRMIAPDEGIGGAAYDRTYLERSWTASLGAKGRFGASDWQYDANVTSSHYSSDQTRNRLLSNVDAFFLGPQIGTRTVSGTSFPVYAPNLSRLYDPLSAQDYSSISASSTSKNTSWTQSANFTVNGPLIALPHGDLNIAAVAELGDQGYRNTPDARINDGYFFGTSSADGSRGTRRNQAVGIEFNAPILASLNVSGAARYDRFHFGGNAIGKATYNLGLEYRPIDGLLLRGNYATSFRAPDMNYIFSTQTLGYSPGLTDYYLCRQTGQAYGRCDQTFNINYSQSGNRKLKPEEARSFTYGVVWAPSSNIDFSVDYYHIAITDEVTNLSTDQLLRTDADCLEGQTLAGAAIDPQSSLCRDALARVHRNAPNALVNPNQVTIVDVNPINAANEHTSGVDVSANIRWGERFGRFALKLDSTTVLTHKYKQFATDPGQDDLSLSYQNEWRSKVSGALNWHLDDWSATISGIRYGRIPQQDRGAYWHSYTLFNTSVAYQVNKQTSVSLIVNNLTNRFPVDRSQGWPNYPSSTYDIYGRQWWVELDYHFGQKS
;
A
#
# COMPACT_ATOMS: atom_id res chain seq x y z
N MET A 1 62.45 22.99 -2.12
CA MET A 1 62.09 23.64 -3.41
C MET A 1 60.57 23.73 -3.49
N PRO A 2 60.03 24.81 -4.09
CA PRO A 2 58.85 25.50 -3.58
C PRO A 2 57.54 25.24 -4.35
N ARG A 3 56.46 25.68 -3.70
CA ARG A 3 55.05 25.78 -4.14
C ARG A 3 54.88 26.43 -5.52
N HIS A 4 53.91 25.94 -6.31
CA HIS A 4 52.95 26.78 -7.05
C HIS A 4 51.66 26.02 -7.43
N THR A 5 50.55 26.76 -7.35
CA THR A 5 49.13 26.48 -7.65
C THR A 5 48.83 26.10 -9.11
N PRO A 6 47.64 25.53 -9.40
CA PRO A 6 46.61 26.32 -10.12
C PRO A 6 45.15 26.05 -9.65
N SER A 7 44.34 27.10 -9.44
CA SER A 7 43.26 27.58 -10.33
C SER A 7 42.01 26.69 -10.38
N ALA A 8 40.99 27.04 -9.58
CA ALA A 8 39.64 26.48 -9.66
C ALA A 8 38.69 27.48 -10.36
N SER A 9 38.15 27.07 -11.50
CA SER A 9 37.09 27.77 -12.24
C SER A 9 35.72 27.44 -11.66
N MET A 10 35.02 28.45 -11.14
CA MET A 10 33.63 28.37 -10.71
C MET A 10 32.68 28.15 -11.91
N HIS A 11 31.88 27.09 -11.88
CA HIS A 11 30.63 27.00 -12.63
C HIS A 11 29.47 27.06 -11.64
N ALA A 12 28.59 28.05 -11.84
CA ALA A 12 27.45 28.36 -10.99
C ALA A 12 26.34 27.30 -11.13
N LEU A 13 26.03 26.58 -10.04
CA LEU A 13 24.78 25.81 -9.91
C LEU A 13 23.62 26.78 -9.65
N ARG A 14 22.71 26.90 -10.62
CA ARG A 14 21.38 27.48 -10.41
C ARG A 14 20.48 26.46 -9.71
N LEU A 15 20.36 26.57 -8.39
CA LEU A 15 19.35 25.86 -7.59
C LEU A 15 17.97 26.49 -7.79
N HIS A 16 17.00 25.68 -8.23
CA HIS A 16 15.59 26.04 -8.31
C HIS A 16 15.03 26.25 -6.89
N ARG A 17 14.76 27.51 -6.53
CA ARG A 17 14.09 27.93 -5.31
C ARG A 17 12.62 28.23 -5.58
N SER A 18 11.72 27.25 -5.43
CA SER A 18 10.26 27.49 -5.37
C SER A 18 9.54 26.26 -4.79
N ALA A 19 9.49 26.10 -3.46
CA ALA A 19 8.52 25.22 -2.77
C ALA A 19 8.53 25.39 -1.23
N ILE A 20 9.67 25.78 -0.63
CA ILE A 20 9.84 25.75 0.84
C ILE A 20 9.47 27.08 1.53
N ALA A 21 9.22 28.17 0.77
CA ALA A 21 9.01 29.50 1.34
C ALA A 21 7.59 29.78 1.89
N LEU A 22 6.61 28.89 1.67
CA LEU A 22 5.22 29.15 2.10
C LEU A 22 4.82 28.49 3.43
N ALA A 23 5.53 27.43 3.87
CA ALA A 23 5.22 26.73 5.12
C ALA A 23 5.93 27.31 6.36
N ILE A 24 7.01 28.09 6.18
CA ILE A 24 7.80 28.66 7.28
C ILE A 24 7.37 30.10 7.62
N GLY A 25 6.62 30.77 6.74
CA GLY A 25 6.26 32.20 6.87
C GLY A 25 5.15 32.53 7.88
N LEU A 26 4.39 31.55 8.36
CA LEU A 26 3.24 31.78 9.26
C LEU A 26 3.51 31.47 10.74
N ALA A 27 4.68 30.88 11.08
CA ALA A 27 4.99 30.47 12.46
C ALA A 27 5.88 31.47 13.26
N PHE A 28 6.45 32.52 12.65
CA PHE A 28 7.46 33.38 13.31
C PHE A 28 7.16 34.89 13.35
N SER A 29 5.90 35.30 13.16
CA SER A 29 5.55 36.74 13.07
C SER A 29 4.68 37.26 14.22
N PHE A 30 4.89 36.84 15.48
CA PHE A 30 4.38 37.59 16.63
C PHE A 30 5.34 37.52 17.81
N SER A 31 6.21 38.52 17.90
CA SER A 31 6.96 38.83 19.13
C SER A 31 6.40 40.09 19.78
N ALA A 32 6.12 39.95 21.07
CA ALA A 32 6.39 40.91 22.13
C ALA A 32 5.53 42.19 22.23
N TRP A 33 4.44 42.10 22.99
CA TRP A 33 4.13 43.11 24.02
C TRP A 33 3.74 42.40 25.32
N ALA A 34 4.73 42.20 26.18
CA ALA A 34 4.51 41.84 27.58
C ALA A 34 4.35 43.13 28.39
N GLN A 35 3.21 43.31 29.05
CA GLN A 35 3.07 44.20 30.19
C GLN A 35 2.32 43.47 31.31
N THR A 36 2.80 43.74 32.51
CA THR A 36 2.65 43.03 33.78
C THR A 36 1.42 43.41 34.59
N SER A 37 0.92 42.43 35.37
CA SER A 37 0.22 42.53 36.68
C SER A 37 -1.31 42.79 36.67
N PRO A 38 -2.06 42.45 37.74
CA PRO A 38 -1.93 41.33 38.69
C PRO A 38 -3.26 40.55 38.92
N SER A 39 -3.14 39.44 39.63
CA SER A 39 -4.19 38.58 40.21
C SER A 39 -5.27 39.33 40.99
N VAL A 40 -6.54 38.98 40.74
CA VAL A 40 -7.64 39.18 41.69
C VAL A 40 -8.45 37.88 41.79
N ALA A 41 -8.55 37.38 43.01
CA ALA A 41 -9.42 36.28 43.41
C ALA A 41 -10.86 36.77 43.58
N SER A 42 -11.83 35.93 43.18
CA SER A 42 -13.23 36.02 43.60
C SER A 42 -13.82 34.61 43.57
N THR A 43 -13.82 33.92 44.71
CA THR A 43 -15.01 33.63 45.54
C THR A 43 -16.10 32.84 44.84
N GLN A 44 -16.13 31.54 45.15
CA GLN A 44 -17.28 30.65 45.02
C GLN A 44 -18.48 31.24 45.77
N GLN A 45 -19.65 31.15 45.15
CA GLN A 45 -20.93 31.24 45.84
C GLN A 45 -21.81 30.10 45.35
N ASP A 46 -21.94 29.11 46.22
CA ASP A 46 -23.02 28.13 46.22
C ASP A 46 -24.36 28.86 46.27
N ASP A 47 -25.31 28.46 45.44
CA ASP A 47 -26.68 28.29 45.92
C ASP A 47 -27.44 27.22 45.14
N ALA A 48 -28.20 26.45 45.91
CA ALA A 48 -28.71 25.13 45.59
C ALA A 48 -30.12 25.15 44.95
N ALA A 49 -30.40 24.16 44.11
CA ALA A 49 -31.75 23.62 43.95
C ALA A 49 -31.68 22.10 43.69
N LYS A 50 -32.19 21.36 44.68
CA LYS A 50 -32.38 19.91 44.74
C LYS A 50 -33.48 19.46 43.76
N THR A 51 -33.28 18.32 43.08
CA THR A 51 -34.21 17.16 43.09
C THR A 51 -33.65 15.95 42.35
N ASP A 52 -34.03 14.78 42.87
CA ASP A 52 -33.92 13.41 42.32
C ASP A 52 -32.58 12.64 42.44
N LYS A 53 -32.32 12.17 43.66
CA LYS A 53 -31.43 11.04 43.94
C LYS A 53 -32.25 9.75 43.95
N ASP A 54 -32.29 9.04 42.81
CA ASP A 54 -32.42 7.56 42.74
C ASP A 54 -32.30 7.06 41.28
N LYS A 55 -31.14 7.27 40.67
CA LYS A 55 -30.63 6.42 39.58
C LYS A 55 -29.22 5.98 39.97
N PRO A 56 -28.86 4.68 39.86
CA PRO A 56 -27.47 4.29 40.00
C PRO A 56 -26.68 5.09 38.96
N ALA A 57 -25.66 5.81 39.41
CA ALA A 57 -24.73 6.48 38.50
C ALA A 57 -24.20 5.42 37.52
N ALA A 58 -24.58 5.54 36.26
CA ALA A 58 -24.10 4.67 35.21
C ALA A 58 -22.58 4.65 35.27
N LYS A 59 -22.00 3.44 35.37
CA LYS A 59 -20.55 3.21 35.28
C LYS A 59 -20.10 3.62 33.88
N GLN A 60 -19.83 4.90 33.66
CA GLN A 60 -19.29 5.39 32.39
C GLN A 60 -17.77 5.28 32.44
N LEU A 61 -17.23 4.40 31.59
CA LEU A 61 -15.84 4.50 31.13
C LEU A 61 -15.63 5.89 30.50
N GLU A 62 -14.38 6.34 30.45
CA GLU A 62 -13.94 7.45 29.61
C GLU A 62 -14.39 7.17 28.17
N GLN A 63 -15.50 7.80 27.77
CA GLN A 63 -16.22 7.50 26.53
C GLN A 63 -15.52 8.20 25.36
N VAL A 64 -14.85 7.43 24.52
CA VAL A 64 -14.35 7.92 23.24
C VAL A 64 -15.51 7.95 22.25
N VAL A 65 -15.90 9.15 21.80
CA VAL A 65 -16.93 9.34 20.77
C VAL A 65 -16.39 8.88 19.41
N VAL A 66 -17.06 7.91 18.78
CA VAL A 66 -16.71 7.40 17.44
C VAL A 66 -17.47 8.19 16.38
N THR A 67 -16.80 8.63 15.32
CA THR A 67 -17.37 9.43 14.21
C THR A 67 -18.12 8.59 13.16
N GLY A 68 -18.60 7.40 13.54
CA GLY A 68 -19.27 6.42 12.67
C GLY A 68 -20.63 6.84 12.11
N SER A 69 -21.17 7.98 12.54
CA SER A 69 -22.47 8.54 12.11
C SER A 69 -22.46 10.06 12.24
N ARG A 70 -23.35 10.72 11.50
CA ARG A 70 -23.60 12.16 11.61
C ARG A 70 -24.48 12.52 12.81
N ILE A 71 -25.01 11.52 13.51
CA ILE A 71 -25.70 11.70 14.78
C ILE A 71 -24.68 11.40 15.89
N PRO A 72 -24.32 12.39 16.73
CA PRO A 72 -23.39 12.19 17.84
C PRO A 72 -23.85 11.05 18.74
N ARG A 73 -22.96 10.11 19.02
CA ARG A 73 -23.20 9.01 19.96
C ARG A 73 -22.13 9.02 21.02
N SER A 74 -22.55 8.92 22.27
CA SER A 74 -21.64 8.85 23.42
C SER A 74 -21.04 7.46 23.63
N GLU A 75 -21.55 6.44 22.94
CA GLU A 75 -21.15 5.05 23.12
C GLU A 75 -20.25 4.58 21.96
N LEU A 76 -19.12 3.93 22.30
CA LEU A 76 -18.22 3.28 21.34
C LEU A 76 -18.89 2.09 20.62
N GLU A 77 -19.88 1.49 21.28
CA GLU A 77 -20.60 0.31 20.82
C GLU A 77 -21.88 0.70 20.07
N GLY A 78 -21.79 0.75 18.74
CA GLY A 78 -22.93 0.92 17.84
C GLY A 78 -23.42 -0.41 17.21
N PRO A 79 -24.36 -0.34 16.25
CA PRO A 79 -24.93 -1.52 15.59
C PRO A 79 -23.91 -2.22 14.67
N SER A 80 -22.91 -1.49 14.18
CA SER A 80 -21.78 -2.03 13.43
C SER A 80 -20.52 -2.05 14.31
N PRO A 81 -19.72 -3.12 14.29
CA PRO A 81 -18.47 -3.18 15.04
C PRO A 81 -17.45 -2.17 14.50
N VAL A 82 -16.82 -1.43 15.42
CA VAL A 82 -15.73 -0.49 15.12
C VAL A 82 -14.50 -0.85 15.94
N THR A 83 -13.36 -0.98 15.28
CA THR A 83 -12.06 -1.14 15.94
C THR A 83 -11.37 0.21 16.04
N VAL A 84 -10.94 0.57 17.26
CA VAL A 84 -10.19 1.82 17.50
C VAL A 84 -8.73 1.51 17.83
N ILE A 85 -7.84 2.22 17.17
CA ILE A 85 -6.40 2.27 17.45
C ILE A 85 -6.08 3.71 17.89
N SER A 86 -5.81 3.91 19.17
CA SER A 86 -5.50 5.24 19.73
C SER A 86 -4.06 5.68 19.46
N SER A 87 -3.77 6.97 19.62
CA SER A 87 -2.39 7.50 19.66
C SER A 87 -1.52 6.73 20.66
N SER A 88 -2.05 6.44 21.86
CA SER A 88 -1.34 5.64 22.86
C SER A 88 -1.03 4.20 22.41
N ASP A 89 -1.91 3.57 21.62
CA ASP A 89 -1.64 2.26 21.03
C ASP A 89 -0.53 2.34 19.96
N ILE A 90 -0.50 3.43 19.18
CA ILE A 90 0.49 3.66 18.13
C ILE A 90 1.89 3.80 18.75
N ASP A 91 2.01 4.59 19.80
CA ASP A 91 3.28 4.82 20.50
C ASP A 91 3.75 3.56 21.23
N ALA A 92 2.87 2.94 22.03
CA ALA A 92 3.20 1.77 22.83
C ALA A 92 3.62 0.56 21.97
N ARG A 93 3.01 0.39 20.79
CA ARG A 93 3.32 -0.71 19.86
C ARG A 93 4.46 -0.37 18.89
N GLY A 94 4.96 0.87 18.92
CA GLY A 94 6.10 1.30 18.11
C GLY A 94 5.80 1.34 16.61
N TYR A 95 4.58 1.70 16.23
CA TYR A 95 4.20 1.86 14.82
C TYR A 95 4.85 3.10 14.21
N ARG A 96 5.30 3.02 12.94
CA ARG A 96 6.01 4.14 12.30
C ARG A 96 5.08 5.18 11.69
N ASN A 97 3.87 4.79 11.27
CA ASN A 97 2.88 5.63 10.60
C ASN A 97 1.49 4.94 10.59
N ALA A 98 0.49 5.57 9.96
CA ALA A 98 -0.85 5.02 9.82
C ALA A 98 -0.89 3.63 9.15
N TYR A 99 -0.07 3.41 8.12
CA TYR A 99 -0.02 2.13 7.41
C TYR A 99 0.40 0.97 8.31
N ASP A 100 1.45 1.13 9.12
CA ASP A 100 1.91 0.09 10.05
C ASP A 100 0.80 -0.27 11.06
N ALA A 101 0.09 0.73 11.57
CA ALA A 101 -0.99 0.54 12.53
C ALA A 101 -2.16 -0.26 11.93
N ILE A 102 -2.57 0.09 10.71
CA ILE A 102 -3.72 -0.52 10.03
C ILE A 102 -3.37 -1.90 9.46
N SER A 103 -2.19 -2.06 8.86
CA SER A 103 -1.77 -3.33 8.25
C SER A 103 -1.67 -4.47 9.28
N GLN A 104 -1.34 -4.13 10.52
CA GLN A 104 -1.30 -5.06 11.66
C GLN A 104 -2.67 -5.28 12.32
N SER A 105 -3.72 -4.58 11.91
CA SER A 105 -5.09 -4.89 12.37
C SER A 105 -5.52 -6.28 11.88
N THR A 106 -6.31 -7.00 12.69
CA THR A 106 -6.70 -8.38 12.35
C THR A 106 -7.66 -8.44 11.16
N GLN A 107 -8.40 -7.36 10.89
CA GLN A 107 -9.35 -7.25 9.77
C GLN A 107 -8.67 -7.00 8.41
N ASN A 108 -7.41 -6.57 8.40
CA ASN A 108 -6.58 -6.50 7.19
C ASN A 108 -6.05 -7.91 6.86
N THR A 109 -6.92 -8.77 6.34
CA THR A 109 -6.58 -10.17 5.96
C THR A 109 -5.97 -10.28 4.57
N GLY A 110 -6.21 -9.29 3.72
CA GLY A 110 -5.65 -9.20 2.38
C GLY A 110 -4.19 -8.73 2.37
N ILE A 111 -3.51 -9.05 1.27
CA ILE A 111 -2.14 -8.64 1.01
C ILE A 111 -2.12 -7.56 -0.05
N THR A 112 -1.32 -6.54 0.18
CA THR A 112 -0.97 -5.49 -0.76
C THR A 112 0.54 -5.40 -0.85
N THR A 113 1.06 -5.07 -2.03
CA THR A 113 2.50 -4.88 -2.22
C THR A 113 2.83 -3.41 -2.51
N GLY A 114 3.80 -2.84 -1.81
CA GLY A 114 4.08 -1.40 -1.84
C GLY A 114 5.54 -1.06 -1.56
N GLN A 115 5.78 -0.14 -0.63
CA GLN A 115 7.13 0.30 -0.22
C GLN A 115 7.97 -0.80 0.47
N ASP A 116 7.29 -1.84 0.98
CA ASP A 116 7.85 -3.03 1.61
C ASP A 116 8.53 -3.99 0.63
N PHE A 117 8.32 -3.77 -0.68
CA PHE A 117 9.05 -4.43 -1.76
C PHE A 117 9.41 -3.42 -2.87
N GLY A 118 10.66 -2.98 -2.92
CA GLY A 118 11.09 -1.90 -3.82
C GLY A 118 10.91 -2.16 -5.33
N SER A 119 10.63 -3.40 -5.73
CA SER A 119 10.45 -3.81 -7.13
C SER A 119 8.99 -3.95 -7.59
N THR A 120 8.05 -3.36 -6.85
CA THR A 120 6.63 -3.31 -7.24
C THR A 120 6.35 -2.26 -8.32
N PHE A 121 5.10 -2.24 -8.80
CA PHE A 121 4.60 -1.18 -9.69
C PHE A 121 4.52 0.18 -8.96
N THR A 122 4.22 0.16 -7.66
CA THR A 122 4.01 1.32 -6.79
C THR A 122 4.92 1.29 -5.55
N PRO A 123 6.26 1.29 -5.69
CA PRO A 123 7.21 1.12 -4.58
C PRO A 123 7.30 2.35 -3.66
N ALA A 124 6.46 3.37 -3.90
CA ALA A 124 6.25 4.52 -3.03
C ALA A 124 4.86 4.52 -2.35
N GLY A 125 3.97 3.59 -2.71
CA GLY A 125 2.63 3.48 -2.15
C GLY A 125 2.53 2.46 -1.01
N ASN A 126 1.72 2.76 0.01
CA ASN A 126 1.35 1.85 1.09
C ASN A 126 -0.19 1.76 1.16
N PHE A 127 -0.74 0.59 0.81
CA PHE A 127 -2.18 0.36 0.65
C PHE A 127 -2.65 -0.75 1.59
N VAL A 128 -3.93 -0.79 1.93
CA VAL A 128 -4.50 -1.81 2.83
C VAL A 128 -5.69 -2.50 2.18
N SER A 129 -5.95 -3.75 2.54
CA SER A 129 -7.03 -4.57 2.00
C SER A 129 -7.79 -5.25 3.13
N LEU A 130 -8.90 -4.63 3.55
CA LEU A 130 -9.79 -5.23 4.53
C LEU A 130 -10.51 -6.44 3.93
N ARG A 131 -10.61 -7.52 4.72
CA ARG A 131 -11.36 -8.74 4.38
C ARG A 131 -10.94 -9.47 3.11
N GLY A 132 -9.74 -9.20 2.59
CA GLY A 132 -9.22 -9.84 1.38
C GLY A 132 -9.83 -9.32 0.08
N LEU A 133 -10.66 -8.27 0.11
CA LEU A 133 -11.41 -7.76 -1.05
C LEU A 133 -10.59 -6.79 -1.93
N GLY A 134 -9.29 -6.64 -1.70
CA GLY A 134 -8.45 -5.64 -2.40
C GLY A 134 -8.55 -4.20 -1.87
N PRO A 135 -7.64 -3.30 -2.28
CA PRO A 135 -7.51 -1.95 -1.71
C PRO A 135 -8.55 -0.93 -2.20
N ASN A 136 -9.23 -1.17 -3.33
CA ASN A 136 -10.34 -0.34 -3.82
C ASN A 136 -11.63 -0.47 -2.99
N HIS A 137 -11.82 -1.56 -2.26
CA HIS A 137 -13.06 -1.81 -1.55
C HIS A 137 -13.07 -1.24 -0.12
N THR A 138 -11.98 -0.58 0.30
CA THR A 138 -11.87 0.08 1.59
C THR A 138 -11.86 1.61 1.41
N LEU A 139 -12.82 2.30 2.02
CA LEU A 139 -12.84 3.76 2.00
C LEU A 139 -11.91 4.32 3.10
N ILE A 140 -11.00 5.22 2.73
CA ILE A 140 -10.09 5.89 3.67
C ILE A 140 -10.45 7.38 3.76
N LEU A 141 -10.61 7.87 4.98
CA LEU A 141 -10.98 9.24 5.30
C LEU A 141 -10.02 9.85 6.33
N VAL A 142 -9.87 11.17 6.29
CA VAL A 142 -9.24 11.97 7.35
C VAL A 142 -10.27 12.97 7.87
N ASN A 143 -10.55 12.94 9.17
CA ASN A 143 -11.64 13.71 9.78
C ASN A 143 -12.99 13.57 9.04
N GLY A 144 -13.28 12.39 8.49
CA GLY A 144 -14.49 12.13 7.69
C GLY A 144 -14.44 12.64 6.24
N HIS A 145 -13.32 13.21 5.78
CA HIS A 145 -13.16 13.73 4.42
C HIS A 145 -12.25 12.84 3.55
N ARG A 146 -12.55 12.81 2.23
CA ARG A 146 -11.78 12.02 1.26
C ARG A 146 -10.43 12.64 0.94
N LEU A 147 -9.43 11.77 0.78
CA LEU A 147 -8.10 12.14 0.30
C LEU A 147 -8.00 11.90 -1.22
N ALA A 148 -7.07 12.59 -1.88
CA ALA A 148 -6.70 12.27 -3.24
C ALA A 148 -6.06 10.88 -3.30
N ASP A 149 -6.49 10.08 -4.27
CA ASP A 149 -5.89 8.77 -4.53
C ASP A 149 -4.41 8.91 -4.87
N TYR A 150 -3.65 7.82 -4.71
CA TYR A 150 -2.31 7.76 -5.26
C TYR A 150 -2.34 7.97 -6.79
N PRO A 151 -1.54 8.89 -7.37
CA PRO A 151 -1.64 9.24 -8.79
C PRO A 151 -1.38 8.12 -9.79
N ILE A 152 -0.76 7.02 -9.34
CA ILE A 152 -0.48 5.84 -10.15
C ILE A 152 -1.36 4.72 -9.62
N ALA A 153 -2.05 4.01 -10.51
CA ALA A 153 -2.90 2.90 -10.10
C ALA A 153 -2.09 1.76 -9.47
N TYR A 154 -2.58 1.22 -8.36
CA TYR A 154 -2.12 -0.05 -7.80
C TYR A 154 -2.31 -1.18 -8.82
N ASP A 155 -1.26 -1.98 -9.03
CA ASP A 155 -1.17 -3.01 -10.07
C ASP A 155 -1.56 -2.53 -11.49
N GLY A 156 -1.44 -1.22 -11.75
CA GLY A 156 -1.76 -0.62 -13.04
C GLY A 156 -3.25 -0.38 -13.29
N SER A 157 -4.14 -0.67 -12.33
CA SER A 157 -5.58 -0.61 -12.58
C SER A 157 -6.46 -0.05 -11.46
N VAL A 158 -6.06 -0.22 -10.20
CA VAL A 158 -6.88 0.12 -9.04
C VAL A 158 -6.44 1.44 -8.42
N ASN A 159 -7.39 2.34 -8.11
CA ASN A 159 -7.09 3.52 -7.31
C ASN A 159 -7.14 3.19 -5.81
N ALA A 160 -6.16 3.69 -5.07
CA ALA A 160 -6.10 3.53 -3.62
C ALA A 160 -5.38 4.73 -2.97
N VAL A 161 -5.68 4.99 -1.70
CA VAL A 161 -5.04 6.06 -0.91
C VAL A 161 -3.71 5.56 -0.34
N ASN A 162 -2.65 6.35 -0.53
CA ASN A 162 -1.35 6.06 0.07
C ASN A 162 -1.33 6.50 1.56
N LEU A 163 -1.22 5.55 2.48
CA LEU A 163 -1.18 5.80 3.91
C LEU A 163 0.21 6.22 4.44
N ALA A 164 1.25 6.19 3.59
CA ALA A 164 2.62 6.55 3.99
C ALA A 164 2.81 8.03 4.34
N ASN A 165 1.90 8.90 3.86
CA ASN A 165 2.00 10.35 3.93
C ASN A 165 1.25 10.93 5.15
N ILE A 166 0.67 10.07 6.00
CA ILE A 166 -0.01 10.48 7.22
C ILE A 166 0.93 10.21 8.41
N PRO A 167 1.54 11.25 8.99
CA PRO A 167 2.49 11.11 10.09
C PRO A 167 1.77 10.60 11.34
N SER A 168 2.45 9.79 12.16
CA SER A 168 1.82 9.24 13.38
C SER A 168 1.44 10.34 14.37
N GLU A 169 2.21 11.43 14.39
CA GLU A 169 2.01 12.55 15.32
C GLU A 169 0.70 13.32 15.07
N SER A 170 0.21 13.33 13.83
CA SER A 170 -1.05 14.01 13.54
C SER A 170 -2.27 13.21 14.01
N ILE A 171 -2.10 11.93 14.34
CA ILE A 171 -3.20 10.99 14.60
C ILE A 171 -3.58 11.04 16.07
N GLU A 172 -4.85 11.34 16.34
CA GLU A 172 -5.47 11.12 17.65
C GLU A 172 -5.89 9.66 17.79
N ARG A 173 -6.55 9.13 16.75
CA ARG A 173 -6.98 7.73 16.66
C ARG A 173 -7.30 7.34 15.23
N ILE A 174 -7.35 6.04 14.98
CA ILE A 174 -7.83 5.42 13.75
C ILE A 174 -9.07 4.59 14.09
N GLU A 175 -10.17 4.85 13.38
CA GLU A 175 -11.43 4.13 13.51
C GLU A 175 -11.61 3.22 12.27
N ILE A 176 -11.77 1.92 12.48
CA ILE A 176 -12.01 0.93 11.41
C ILE A 176 -13.41 0.36 11.57
N THR A 177 -14.33 0.79 10.71
CA THR A 177 -15.69 0.26 10.60
C THR A 177 -15.68 -1.00 9.75
N ASN A 178 -16.09 -2.10 10.36
CA ASN A 178 -15.92 -3.45 9.85
C ASN A 178 -17.13 -3.99 9.05
N ALA A 179 -17.95 -3.08 8.52
CA ALA A 179 -19.18 -3.37 7.78
C ALA A 179 -19.35 -2.40 6.60
N GLY A 180 -20.19 -2.78 5.62
CA GLY A 180 -20.53 -1.92 4.49
C GLY A 180 -21.25 -0.65 4.97
N ALA A 181 -20.79 0.50 4.49
CA ALA A 181 -21.19 1.79 5.06
C ALA A 181 -21.50 2.87 4.00
N SER A 182 -21.81 2.49 2.75
CA SER A 182 -22.10 3.48 1.70
C SER A 182 -23.32 4.35 1.99
N ALA A 183 -24.30 3.87 2.74
CA ALA A 183 -25.45 4.70 3.13
C ALA A 183 -25.03 5.93 3.97
N ILE A 184 -23.89 5.84 4.66
CA ILE A 184 -23.32 6.92 5.47
C ILE A 184 -22.22 7.65 4.67
N TYR A 185 -21.29 6.93 4.04
CA TYR A 185 -20.07 7.53 3.47
C TYR A 185 -20.00 7.57 1.93
N GLY A 186 -21.02 7.07 1.22
CA GLY A 186 -21.08 7.01 -0.24
C GLY A 186 -20.29 5.86 -0.86
N SER A 187 -19.87 6.03 -2.12
CA SER A 187 -19.14 5.02 -2.91
C SER A 187 -17.90 4.47 -2.17
N ASP A 188 -17.49 3.24 -2.51
CA ASP A 188 -16.22 2.59 -2.11
C ASP A 188 -16.20 1.94 -0.72
N ALA A 189 -17.20 2.19 0.13
CA ALA A 189 -17.32 1.64 1.48
C ALA A 189 -17.91 0.20 1.50
N ILE A 190 -17.34 -0.72 0.71
CA ILE A 190 -17.83 -2.11 0.57
C ILE A 190 -17.26 -3.02 1.66
N ALA A 191 -15.92 -3.07 1.79
CA ALA A 191 -15.22 -3.88 2.79
C ALA A 191 -15.23 -3.23 4.18
N GLY A 192 -15.36 -1.91 4.24
CA GLY A 192 -15.35 -1.12 5.46
C GLY A 192 -14.89 0.32 5.22
N VAL A 193 -14.75 1.06 6.32
CA VAL A 193 -14.28 2.45 6.33
C VAL A 193 -13.17 2.61 7.36
N ILE A 194 -12.08 3.25 6.97
CA ILE A 194 -10.99 3.66 7.85
C ILE A 194 -11.06 5.18 7.95
N ASN A 195 -11.37 5.69 9.14
CA ASN A 195 -11.38 7.12 9.41
C ASN A 195 -10.23 7.48 10.35
N ILE A 196 -9.28 8.26 9.85
CA ILE A 196 -8.14 8.73 10.61
C ILE A 196 -8.51 10.09 11.21
N ILE A 197 -8.58 10.14 12.53
CA ILE A 197 -8.95 11.35 13.26
C ILE A 197 -7.67 12.07 13.64
N LEU A 198 -7.57 13.33 13.23
CA LEU A 198 -6.44 14.18 13.57
C LEU A 198 -6.59 14.73 14.99
N LYS A 199 -5.46 15.00 15.65
CA LYS A 199 -5.44 15.76 16.89
C LYS A 199 -6.09 17.13 16.64
N GLN A 200 -7.05 17.51 17.48
CA GLN A 200 -7.73 18.82 17.38
C GLN A 200 -7.29 19.81 18.46
N HIS A 201 -6.76 19.30 19.56
CA HIS A 201 -6.29 20.08 20.70
C HIS A 201 -4.98 19.47 21.20
N TYR A 202 -4.09 20.32 21.69
CA TYR A 202 -2.89 19.91 22.38
C TYR A 202 -2.52 20.94 23.42
N ASP A 203 -1.99 20.50 24.56
CA ASP A 203 -1.50 21.40 25.61
C ASP A 203 0.03 21.51 25.50
N GLY A 204 0.55 22.74 25.43
CA GLY A 204 1.99 23.00 25.41
C GLY A 204 2.69 22.67 24.09
N THR A 205 3.98 22.36 24.16
CA THR A 205 4.82 22.06 22.99
C THR A 205 5.61 20.78 23.24
N ASP A 206 5.59 19.83 22.30
CA ASP A 206 6.34 18.58 22.41
C ASP A 206 7.38 18.45 21.31
N ILE A 207 8.55 17.95 21.69
CA ILE A 207 9.58 17.48 20.76
C ILE A 207 9.80 16.00 21.02
N ASN A 208 9.59 15.18 19.99
CA ASN A 208 9.92 13.76 19.98
C ASN A 208 11.09 13.52 19.03
N VAL A 209 12.10 12.80 19.51
CA VAL A 209 13.25 12.37 18.71
C VAL A 209 13.40 10.87 18.84
N ARG A 210 13.31 10.17 17.70
CA ARG A 210 13.48 8.72 17.62
C ARG A 210 14.64 8.40 16.68
N ALA A 211 15.52 7.50 17.10
CA ALA A 211 16.60 6.99 16.26
C ALA A 211 16.83 5.50 16.50
N GLY A 212 17.00 4.74 15.43
CA GLY A 212 17.10 3.29 15.51
C GLY A 212 17.63 2.61 14.25
N GLY A 213 17.81 1.30 14.35
CA GLY A 213 18.42 0.47 13.34
C GLY A 213 17.86 -0.94 13.29
N THR A 214 18.40 -1.75 12.40
CA THR A 214 18.07 -3.18 12.29
C THR A 214 19.31 -4.01 12.62
N GLN A 215 19.10 -5.20 13.20
CA GLN A 215 20.21 -6.10 13.56
C GLN A 215 21.05 -6.53 12.34
N GLY A 216 20.44 -6.61 11.15
CA GLY A 216 21.11 -7.01 9.90
C GLY A 216 21.76 -5.85 9.12
N GLY A 217 21.64 -4.60 9.57
CA GLY A 217 22.02 -3.43 8.77
C GLY A 217 20.94 -3.04 7.75
N GLY A 218 21.09 -1.85 7.15
CA GLY A 218 20.04 -1.25 6.34
C GLY A 218 18.76 -0.92 7.13
N GLY A 219 17.83 -0.19 6.53
CA GLY A 219 16.53 0.10 7.15
C GLY A 219 16.58 0.96 8.42
N ALA A 220 17.72 1.59 8.73
CA ALA A 220 17.84 2.48 9.88
C ALA A 220 16.88 3.66 9.74
N ASN A 221 16.29 4.10 10.84
CA ASN A 221 15.24 5.10 10.84
C ASN A 221 15.47 6.17 11.90
N GLN A 222 15.29 7.42 11.51
CA GLN A 222 15.45 8.61 12.32
C GLN A 222 14.23 9.51 12.11
N ARG A 223 13.62 9.96 13.19
CA ARG A 223 12.42 10.79 13.17
C ARG A 223 12.55 11.91 14.20
N VAL A 224 12.16 13.11 13.79
CA VAL A 224 12.01 14.27 14.68
C VAL A 224 10.61 14.83 14.47
N GLN A 225 9.86 14.96 15.55
CA GLN A 225 8.51 15.52 15.55
C GLN A 225 8.47 16.73 16.47
N LEU A 226 7.71 17.74 16.07
CA LEU A 226 7.37 18.91 16.86
C LEU A 226 5.85 19.08 16.84
N THR A 227 5.24 19.21 18.01
CA THR A 227 3.80 19.48 18.15
C THR A 227 3.58 20.68 19.04
N GLN A 228 2.67 21.56 18.65
CA GLN A 228 2.37 22.81 19.34
C GLN A 228 0.86 22.96 19.51
N GLY A 229 0.43 23.07 20.77
CA GLY A 229 -0.89 23.53 21.14
C GLY A 229 -1.06 25.02 20.90
N ILE A 230 -2.19 25.42 20.34
CA ILE A 230 -2.54 26.82 20.08
C ILE A 230 -3.72 27.17 20.97
N ASN A 231 -3.53 28.15 21.86
CA ASN A 231 -4.61 28.72 22.67
C ASN A 231 -4.42 30.24 22.74
N ALA A 232 -5.14 30.95 21.88
CA ALA A 232 -5.03 32.39 21.65
C ALA A 232 -6.42 33.05 21.61
N GLY A 233 -7.07 33.11 22.76
CA GLY A 233 -8.41 33.72 22.91
C GLY A 233 -9.48 32.91 22.18
N LYS A 234 -10.02 33.46 21.09
CA LYS A 234 -11.04 32.78 20.26
C LYS A 234 -10.45 31.70 19.34
N LEU A 235 -9.14 31.70 19.13
CA LEU A 235 -8.44 30.72 18.31
C LEU A 235 -7.86 29.61 19.20
N THR A 236 -8.24 28.36 18.92
CA THR A 236 -7.69 27.17 19.55
C THR A 236 -7.24 26.18 18.48
N GLY A 237 -6.36 25.25 18.82
CA GLY A 237 -5.97 24.20 17.88
C GLY A 237 -4.64 23.55 18.19
N VAL A 238 -4.10 22.88 17.19
CA VAL A 238 -2.80 22.22 17.22
C VAL A 238 -2.13 22.36 15.86
N ALA A 239 -0.81 22.43 15.85
CA ALA A 239 0.01 22.31 14.66
C ALA A 239 1.21 21.40 14.93
N GLY A 240 1.69 20.69 13.93
CA GLY A 240 2.89 19.87 14.06
C GLY A 240 3.67 19.69 12.78
N LEU A 241 4.93 19.31 12.95
CA LEU A 241 5.91 19.05 11.90
C LEU A 241 6.61 17.73 12.19
N GLU A 242 6.82 16.90 11.17
CA GLU A 242 7.59 15.67 11.23
C GLU A 242 8.69 15.68 10.16
N LEU A 243 9.91 15.36 10.55
CA LEU A 243 11.02 15.07 9.66
C LEU A 243 11.42 13.60 9.86
N ASN A 244 11.41 12.82 8.79
CA ASN A 244 11.66 11.39 8.84
C ASN A 244 12.68 10.97 7.78
N HIS A 245 13.66 10.18 8.19
CA HIS A 245 14.66 9.58 7.30
C HIS A 245 14.73 8.07 7.54
N VAL A 246 14.51 7.30 6.48
CA VAL A 246 14.65 5.85 6.44
C VAL A 246 15.76 5.51 5.44
N GLN A 247 16.78 4.80 5.88
CA GLN A 247 17.77 4.20 4.98
C GLN A 247 17.11 3.05 4.21
N PRO A 248 17.44 2.86 2.92
CA PRO A 248 16.97 1.69 2.19
C PRO A 248 17.42 0.40 2.89
N LEU A 249 16.63 -0.65 2.70
CA LEU A 249 17.00 -2.01 3.09
C LEU A 249 17.31 -2.78 1.81
N LEU A 250 18.52 -3.32 1.68
CA LEU A 250 18.98 -4.02 0.46
C LEU A 250 18.93 -5.54 0.64
N PHE A 251 18.78 -6.29 -0.46
CA PHE A 251 18.86 -7.76 -0.40
C PHE A 251 20.20 -8.25 0.17
N GLY A 252 21.30 -7.53 -0.09
CA GLY A 252 22.61 -7.82 0.48
C GLY A 252 22.68 -7.68 2.00
N ASP A 253 21.82 -6.87 2.61
CA ASP A 253 21.80 -6.67 4.07
C ASP A 253 21.20 -7.88 4.83
N ARG A 254 20.65 -8.87 4.12
CA ARG A 254 20.03 -10.05 4.73
C ARG A 254 20.75 -11.31 4.27
N HIS A 255 21.19 -12.10 5.25
CA HIS A 255 21.90 -13.35 4.99
C HIS A 255 21.13 -14.29 4.06
N LEU A 256 19.80 -14.37 4.17
CA LEU A 256 18.95 -15.22 3.32
C LEU A 256 18.98 -14.83 1.83
N SER A 257 19.12 -13.54 1.53
CA SER A 257 19.03 -13.00 0.16
C SER A 257 20.35 -12.47 -0.40
N SER A 258 21.41 -12.38 0.40
CA SER A 258 22.77 -11.97 -0.02
C SER A 258 23.52 -12.93 -0.96
N SER A 259 22.88 -14.02 -1.40
CA SER A 259 23.46 -15.02 -2.29
C SER A 259 22.33 -15.69 -3.06
N TYR A 260 22.43 -15.68 -4.39
CA TYR A 260 21.41 -16.22 -5.29
C TYR A 260 21.27 -17.73 -5.18
N ILE A 261 22.39 -18.45 -5.08
CA ILE A 261 22.39 -19.93 -5.03
C ILE A 261 22.19 -20.48 -3.62
N ARG A 262 22.14 -19.61 -2.59
CA ARG A 262 22.04 -20.05 -1.20
C ARG A 262 20.80 -20.88 -0.97
N GLY A 263 20.99 -22.13 -0.55
CA GLY A 263 19.90 -23.02 -0.17
C GLY A 263 18.99 -23.43 -1.33
N THR A 264 19.42 -23.22 -2.59
CA THR A 264 18.65 -23.67 -3.75
C THR A 264 18.47 -25.19 -3.72
N THR A 265 17.25 -25.63 -4.05
CA THR A 265 16.87 -27.05 -4.13
C THR A 265 16.88 -27.55 -5.57
N ASP A 266 16.71 -26.66 -6.55
CA ASP A 266 16.78 -26.99 -7.98
C ASP A 266 18.26 -27.08 -8.42
N PRO A 267 18.75 -28.28 -8.80
CA PRO A 267 20.13 -28.46 -9.22
C PRO A 267 20.48 -27.73 -10.52
N THR A 268 19.50 -27.23 -11.28
CA THR A 268 19.73 -26.45 -12.50
C THR A 268 19.95 -24.97 -12.26
N THR A 269 19.75 -24.49 -11.03
CA THR A 269 20.00 -23.10 -10.61
C THR A 269 21.46 -22.75 -10.89
N SER A 270 21.67 -21.66 -11.63
CA SER A 270 22.99 -21.16 -12.00
C SER A 270 23.16 -19.72 -11.52
N VAL A 271 24.37 -19.34 -11.12
CA VAL A 271 24.70 -17.97 -10.75
C VAL A 271 24.29 -17.00 -11.87
N PRO A 272 23.66 -15.84 -11.60
CA PRO A 272 23.23 -14.93 -12.66
C PRO A 272 24.43 -14.40 -13.47
N ALA A 273 24.23 -14.24 -14.78
CA ALA A 273 25.28 -13.78 -15.68
C ALA A 273 25.47 -12.26 -15.63
N VAL A 274 26.69 -11.82 -15.32
CA VAL A 274 27.14 -10.43 -15.48
C VAL A 274 27.47 -10.16 -16.94
N VAL A 275 28.21 -11.09 -17.56
CA VAL A 275 28.49 -11.11 -18.99
C VAL A 275 28.26 -12.48 -19.55
N SER A 276 27.48 -12.58 -20.61
CA SER A 276 27.36 -13.83 -21.35
C SER A 276 27.25 -13.64 -22.85
N VAL A 277 27.82 -14.61 -23.57
CA VAL A 277 27.68 -14.78 -25.01
C VAL A 277 27.02 -16.13 -25.21
N ARG A 278 25.95 -16.18 -26.02
CA ARG A 278 25.21 -17.41 -26.30
C ARG A 278 25.13 -17.67 -27.79
N ASP A 279 25.14 -18.95 -28.15
CA ASP A 279 24.69 -19.39 -29.48
C ASP A 279 23.15 -19.28 -29.51
N PRO A 280 22.58 -18.43 -30.38
CA PRO A 280 21.14 -18.21 -30.43
C PRO A 280 20.35 -19.42 -30.94
N VAL A 281 21.00 -20.39 -31.60
CA VAL A 281 20.35 -21.61 -32.11
C VAL A 281 20.30 -22.68 -31.03
N SER A 282 21.43 -23.00 -30.40
CA SER A 282 21.49 -24.06 -29.38
C SER A 282 21.16 -23.58 -27.97
N GLY A 283 21.18 -22.26 -27.71
CA GLY A 283 20.98 -21.66 -26.39
C GLY A 283 22.19 -21.80 -25.45
N ARG A 284 23.26 -22.48 -25.87
CA ARG A 284 24.46 -22.74 -25.07
C ARG A 284 25.29 -21.49 -24.86
N TYR A 285 25.93 -21.39 -23.70
CA TYR A 285 26.94 -20.35 -23.47
C TYR A 285 28.20 -20.66 -24.27
N ILE A 286 28.68 -19.63 -24.95
CA ILE A 286 29.99 -19.63 -25.62
C ILE A 286 31.00 -19.14 -24.60
N ALA A 287 32.05 -19.93 -24.36
CA ALA A 287 33.05 -19.65 -23.35
C ALA A 287 33.69 -18.26 -23.56
N PRO A 288 33.84 -17.44 -22.50
CA PRO A 288 34.55 -16.17 -22.58
C PRO A 288 36.04 -16.42 -22.91
N PRO A 289 36.74 -15.47 -23.55
CA PRO A 289 38.19 -15.57 -23.73
C PRO A 289 38.91 -15.82 -22.40
N VAL A 290 40.04 -16.54 -22.45
CA VAL A 290 40.84 -16.83 -21.24
C VAL A 290 41.21 -15.52 -20.54
N GLY A 291 40.92 -15.42 -19.25
CA GLY A 291 41.18 -14.22 -18.43
C GLY A 291 40.15 -13.09 -18.58
N ALA A 292 39.15 -13.20 -19.46
CA ALA A 292 38.19 -12.11 -19.69
C ALA A 292 37.35 -11.79 -18.44
N CYS A 293 36.94 -12.80 -17.66
CA CYS A 293 36.21 -12.53 -16.41
C CYS A 293 37.08 -11.87 -15.33
N SER A 294 38.41 -11.98 -15.41
CA SER A 294 39.32 -11.33 -14.47
C SER A 294 39.28 -9.81 -14.59
N GLY A 295 39.00 -9.26 -15.78
CA GLY A 295 38.82 -7.81 -16.00
C GLY A 295 37.63 -7.23 -15.23
N LEU A 296 36.65 -8.07 -14.87
CA LEU A 296 35.46 -7.68 -14.12
C LEU A 296 35.51 -8.10 -12.65
N SER A 297 36.59 -8.75 -12.20
CA SER A 297 36.62 -9.44 -10.91
C SER A 297 36.40 -8.54 -9.70
N ASP A 298 36.74 -7.25 -9.80
CA ASP A 298 36.50 -6.25 -8.75
C ASP A 298 35.04 -5.83 -8.63
N LEU A 299 34.20 -6.10 -9.65
CA LEU A 299 32.79 -5.72 -9.65
C LEU A 299 31.95 -6.58 -8.69
N MET A 300 30.76 -6.08 -8.37
CA MET A 300 29.83 -6.67 -7.42
C MET A 300 30.50 -7.00 -6.07
N GLY A 301 31.34 -6.08 -5.58
CA GLY A 301 32.09 -6.26 -4.35
C GLY A 301 33.07 -7.43 -4.41
N GLY A 302 33.75 -7.60 -5.56
CA GLY A 302 34.77 -8.63 -5.75
C GLY A 302 34.23 -10.03 -6.05
N SER A 303 32.99 -10.16 -6.53
CA SER A 303 32.30 -11.46 -6.64
C SER A 303 32.13 -11.97 -8.07
N VAL A 304 32.58 -11.23 -9.08
CA VAL A 304 32.48 -11.68 -10.47
C VAL A 304 33.57 -12.71 -10.77
N GLY A 305 33.14 -13.87 -11.28
CA GLY A 305 34.02 -14.99 -11.61
C GLY A 305 33.59 -15.73 -12.87
N LEU A 306 34.44 -16.66 -13.32
CA LEU A 306 34.09 -17.60 -14.38
C LEU A 306 33.17 -18.68 -13.80
N GLU A 307 31.94 -18.73 -14.29
CA GLU A 307 30.89 -19.65 -13.84
C GLU A 307 30.55 -20.67 -14.91
N THR A 308 30.07 -21.84 -14.47
CA THR A 308 29.56 -22.90 -15.36
C THR A 308 28.06 -23.07 -15.15
N SER A 309 27.28 -23.08 -16.23
CA SER A 309 25.84 -23.26 -16.11
C SER A 309 25.48 -24.70 -15.71
N ASN A 310 24.65 -24.82 -14.69
CA ASN A 310 24.01 -26.06 -14.29
C ASN A 310 22.74 -26.36 -15.10
N ASN A 311 22.26 -25.39 -15.89
CA ASN A 311 21.06 -25.56 -16.70
C ASN A 311 21.38 -26.38 -17.97
N PRO A 312 20.75 -27.56 -18.16
CA PRO A 312 21.04 -28.43 -19.29
C PRO A 312 20.68 -27.81 -20.66
N LYS A 313 19.75 -26.84 -20.69
CA LYS A 313 19.39 -26.09 -21.91
C LYS A 313 20.38 -24.97 -22.24
N ARG A 314 21.23 -24.56 -21.30
CA ARG A 314 22.19 -23.45 -21.43
C ARG A 314 23.60 -23.86 -21.01
N ARG A 315 24.05 -25.06 -21.37
CA ARG A 315 25.40 -25.54 -21.01
C ARG A 315 26.50 -24.59 -21.51
N GLY A 316 27.59 -24.48 -20.74
CA GLY A 316 28.77 -23.68 -21.07
C GLY A 316 29.17 -22.76 -19.93
N THR A 317 30.18 -21.91 -20.17
CA THR A 317 30.76 -21.01 -19.16
C THR A 317 30.53 -19.54 -19.50
N TYR A 318 30.43 -18.68 -18.49
CA TYR A 318 30.17 -17.24 -18.62
C TYR A 318 30.76 -16.48 -17.41
N CYS A 319 30.74 -15.15 -17.41
CA CYS A 319 31.12 -14.37 -16.22
C CYS A 319 29.88 -14.11 -15.37
N GLY A 320 29.85 -14.62 -14.14
CA GLY A 320 28.70 -14.53 -13.24
C GLY A 320 29.07 -13.98 -11.87
N SER A 321 28.06 -13.58 -11.10
CA SER A 321 28.21 -13.18 -9.70
C SER A 321 27.03 -13.65 -8.87
N ASP A 322 27.31 -14.30 -7.75
CA ASP A 322 26.28 -14.77 -6.81
C ASP A 322 25.66 -13.63 -5.99
N ARG A 323 26.24 -12.42 -6.07
CA ARG A 323 25.77 -11.18 -5.45
C ARG A 323 24.96 -10.30 -6.42
N TYR A 324 24.57 -10.83 -7.57
CA TYR A 324 23.89 -10.08 -8.64
C TYR A 324 22.76 -9.17 -8.16
N TYR A 325 21.98 -9.63 -7.17
CA TYR A 325 20.79 -8.93 -6.67
C TYR A 325 21.03 -8.10 -5.40
N ASP A 326 22.24 -8.08 -4.84
CA ASP A 326 22.53 -7.50 -3.53
C ASP A 326 22.14 -6.02 -3.43
N ALA A 327 22.32 -5.26 -4.52
CA ALA A 327 22.01 -3.83 -4.57
C ALA A 327 20.51 -3.52 -4.76
N GLY A 328 19.67 -4.52 -4.99
CA GLY A 328 18.22 -4.35 -5.06
C GLY A 328 17.65 -3.98 -3.69
N THR A 329 16.65 -3.09 -3.66
CA THR A 329 15.99 -2.73 -2.40
C THR A 329 14.88 -3.71 -2.07
N LEU A 330 14.98 -4.29 -0.88
CA LEU A 330 13.88 -4.93 -0.15
C LEU A 330 12.89 -3.87 0.32
N GLY A 331 13.37 -2.86 1.07
CA GLY A 331 12.57 -1.72 1.51
C GLY A 331 13.12 -0.42 0.92
N ALA A 332 12.23 0.41 0.38
CA ALA A 332 12.63 1.68 -0.22
C ALA A 332 13.21 2.66 0.85
N GLY A 333 14.22 3.42 0.47
CA GLY A 333 14.74 4.53 1.26
C GLY A 333 13.80 5.73 1.20
N LYS A 334 13.65 6.47 2.29
CA LYS A 334 12.72 7.61 2.38
C LYS A 334 13.36 8.81 3.06
N ARG A 335 13.08 10.01 2.54
CA ARG A 335 13.24 11.30 3.21
C ARG A 335 11.93 12.03 3.12
N GLN A 336 11.37 12.44 4.25
CA GLN A 336 10.00 12.93 4.34
C GLN A 336 9.94 14.12 5.28
N ALA A 337 9.20 15.13 4.88
CA ALA A 337 8.78 16.25 5.71
C ALA A 337 7.26 16.35 5.65
N SER A 338 6.59 16.22 6.79
CA SER A 338 5.14 16.28 6.89
C SER A 338 4.75 17.40 7.85
N ALA A 339 3.61 18.03 7.60
CA ALA A 339 3.05 19.08 8.43
C ALA A 339 1.56 18.86 8.61
N PHE A 340 1.02 19.17 9.78
CA PHE A 340 -0.42 19.19 9.99
C PHE A 340 -0.82 20.37 10.88
N SER A 341 -2.08 20.79 10.76
CA SER A 341 -2.70 21.71 11.69
C SER A 341 -4.20 21.52 11.71
N SER A 342 -4.79 21.62 12.90
CA SER A 342 -6.23 21.68 13.12
C SER A 342 -6.52 22.91 13.95
N LEU A 343 -7.24 23.87 13.38
CA LEU A 343 -7.52 25.17 13.99
C LEU A 343 -9.03 25.37 14.11
N GLN A 344 -9.47 25.96 15.22
CA GLN A 344 -10.85 26.35 15.46
C GLN A 344 -10.92 27.80 15.95
N TYR A 345 -11.77 28.60 15.33
CA TYR A 345 -12.02 29.99 15.72
C TYR A 345 -13.49 30.19 16.10
N ALA A 346 -13.74 30.49 17.37
CA ALA A 346 -15.09 30.79 17.86
C ALA A 346 -15.52 32.19 17.39
N ILE A 347 -16.49 32.27 16.48
CA ILE A 347 -17.07 33.57 16.07
C ILE A 347 -17.89 34.13 17.24
N ASP A 348 -18.79 33.28 17.74
CA ASP A 348 -19.70 33.53 18.85
C ASP A 348 -19.98 32.20 19.60
N ASP A 349 -20.92 32.22 20.55
CA ASP A 349 -21.26 31.06 21.39
C ASP A 349 -21.99 29.93 20.62
N HIS A 350 -22.34 30.15 19.36
CA HIS A 350 -23.15 29.25 18.55
C HIS A 350 -22.44 28.78 17.29
N THR A 351 -21.46 29.53 16.79
CA THR A 351 -20.76 29.27 15.53
C THR A 351 -19.25 29.32 15.70
N SER A 352 -18.59 28.27 15.22
CA SER A 352 -17.14 28.19 15.09
C SER A 352 -16.74 27.95 13.65
N LEU A 353 -15.69 28.64 13.19
CA LEU A 353 -14.97 28.26 11.99
C LEU A 353 -13.91 27.21 12.35
N TYR A 354 -13.62 26.31 11.44
CA TYR A 354 -12.50 25.38 11.58
C TYR A 354 -11.71 25.26 10.27
N GLY A 355 -10.45 24.90 10.43
CA GLY A 355 -9.54 24.63 9.32
C GLY A 355 -8.61 23.49 9.66
N ASP A 356 -8.67 22.42 8.88
CA ASP A 356 -7.74 21.29 8.95
C ASP A 356 -6.82 21.32 7.73
N PHE A 357 -5.54 21.08 7.97
CA PHE A 357 -4.52 21.04 6.93
C PHE A 357 -3.54 19.90 7.22
N ILE A 358 -3.21 19.13 6.21
CA ILE A 358 -2.12 18.15 6.23
C ILE A 358 -1.35 18.24 4.92
N ALA A 359 -0.03 18.19 4.98
CA ALA A 359 0.85 18.23 3.83
C ALA A 359 2.04 17.30 4.02
N ASP A 360 2.55 16.77 2.91
CA ASP A 360 3.70 15.89 2.83
C ASP A 360 4.56 16.24 1.61
N ASP A 361 5.88 16.33 1.79
CA ASP A 361 6.88 16.32 0.74
C ASP A 361 7.86 15.19 1.05
N SER A 362 7.90 14.18 0.17
CA SER A 362 8.73 13.02 0.36
C SER A 362 9.49 12.62 -0.91
N LYS A 363 10.74 12.20 -0.69
CA LYS A 363 11.59 11.55 -1.69
C LYS A 363 11.74 10.08 -1.31
N VAL A 364 11.12 9.22 -2.08
CA VAL A 364 11.29 7.76 -1.98
C VAL A 364 12.30 7.31 -3.03
N THR A 365 13.24 6.46 -2.63
CA THR A 365 14.31 5.93 -3.48
C THR A 365 14.30 4.42 -3.40
N SER A 366 14.16 3.77 -4.55
CA SER A 366 14.08 2.32 -4.66
C SER A 366 14.95 1.83 -5.80
N THR A 367 15.63 0.70 -5.63
CA THR A 367 16.39 0.02 -6.70
C THR A 367 15.74 -1.32 -7.01
N LEU A 368 15.51 -1.57 -8.31
CA LEU A 368 14.92 -2.82 -8.79
C LEU A 368 15.73 -4.06 -8.38
N ILE A 369 15.05 -5.20 -8.32
CA ILE A 369 15.66 -6.52 -8.33
C ILE A 369 16.40 -6.65 -9.65
N GLY A 370 17.72 -6.61 -9.56
CA GLY A 370 18.58 -6.77 -10.71
C GLY A 370 19.11 -5.42 -11.22
N PRO A 371 20.44 -5.31 -11.35
CA PRO A 371 21.12 -4.23 -12.04
C PRO A 371 20.64 -4.02 -13.50
N PRO A 372 20.68 -2.78 -14.05
CA PRO A 372 20.38 -2.52 -15.45
C PRO A 372 21.22 -3.41 -16.36
N SER A 373 20.57 -4.03 -17.33
CA SER A 373 21.22 -4.94 -18.26
C SER A 373 20.86 -4.62 -19.71
N TRP A 374 21.85 -4.73 -20.57
CA TRP A 374 21.71 -4.73 -22.01
C TRP A 374 21.74 -6.17 -22.54
N VAL A 375 20.89 -6.47 -23.52
CA VAL A 375 20.88 -7.74 -24.25
C VAL A 375 20.73 -7.43 -25.73
N SER A 376 21.64 -7.94 -26.57
CA SER A 376 21.63 -7.63 -28.01
C SER A 376 20.35 -8.10 -28.71
N SER A 377 19.73 -9.18 -28.21
CA SER A 377 18.52 -9.75 -28.80
C SER A 377 17.27 -8.90 -28.64
N THR A 378 17.31 -7.82 -27.87
CA THR A 378 16.13 -6.96 -27.63
C THR A 378 15.80 -6.08 -28.83
N VAL A 379 16.82 -5.43 -29.44
CA VAL A 379 16.63 -4.50 -30.57
C VAL A 379 17.42 -4.97 -31.79
N ALA A 380 18.75 -5.11 -31.68
CA ALA A 380 19.57 -5.61 -32.80
C ALA A 380 19.26 -7.08 -33.19
N GLY A 381 18.80 -7.90 -32.25
CA GLY A 381 18.60 -9.34 -32.45
C GLY A 381 19.89 -10.17 -32.26
N PRO A 382 19.83 -11.49 -32.51
CA PRO A 382 21.02 -12.30 -32.72
C PRO A 382 21.80 -11.81 -33.95
N PHE A 383 23.13 -11.88 -33.91
CA PHE A 383 23.97 -11.33 -34.98
C PHE A 383 25.13 -12.24 -35.36
N TRP A 384 25.67 -12.05 -36.56
CA TRP A 384 26.89 -12.71 -37.00
C TRP A 384 28.12 -11.92 -36.56
N ASN A 385 28.96 -12.52 -35.70
CA ASN A 385 30.21 -11.92 -35.27
C ASN A 385 31.30 -12.15 -36.32
N ALA A 386 31.67 -11.12 -37.07
CA ALA A 386 32.69 -11.20 -38.12
C ALA A 386 34.08 -11.58 -37.58
N ASN A 387 34.40 -11.21 -36.34
CA ASN A 387 35.69 -11.49 -35.72
C ASN A 387 35.86 -12.97 -35.33
N ARG A 388 34.75 -13.69 -35.12
CA ARG A 388 34.75 -15.09 -34.68
C ARG A 388 34.12 -16.08 -35.67
N GLY A 389 33.43 -15.57 -36.69
CA GLY A 389 32.81 -16.40 -37.71
C GLY A 389 31.66 -17.27 -37.20
N GLN A 390 30.84 -16.77 -36.28
CA GLN A 390 29.71 -17.50 -35.70
C GLN A 390 28.54 -16.59 -35.31
N LEU A 391 27.34 -17.16 -35.11
CA LEU A 391 26.18 -16.46 -34.58
C LEU A 391 26.30 -16.29 -33.06
N GLU A 392 25.99 -15.10 -32.57
CA GLU A 392 26.07 -14.77 -31.14
C GLU A 392 24.88 -13.91 -30.69
N SER A 393 24.53 -14.05 -29.41
CA SER A 393 23.66 -13.14 -28.66
C SER A 393 24.37 -12.75 -27.37
N TRP A 394 24.48 -11.45 -27.10
CA TRP A 394 25.26 -10.91 -26.00
C TRP A 394 24.37 -10.36 -24.90
N GLN A 395 24.82 -10.48 -23.66
CA GLN A 395 24.23 -9.86 -22.49
C GLN A 395 25.32 -9.23 -21.64
N ARG A 396 25.11 -7.97 -21.23
CA ARG A 396 25.94 -7.22 -20.28
C ARG A 396 25.04 -6.59 -19.23
N MET A 397 25.18 -7.03 -17.99
CA MET A 397 24.68 -6.29 -16.83
C MET A 397 25.68 -5.21 -16.49
N ILE A 398 25.21 -4.02 -16.12
CA ILE A 398 26.04 -2.91 -15.65
C ILE A 398 26.05 -2.97 -14.13
N ALA A 399 27.22 -2.95 -13.49
CA ALA A 399 27.38 -3.13 -12.04
C ALA A 399 27.51 -1.78 -11.28
N PRO A 400 27.02 -1.67 -10.03
CA PRO A 400 26.98 -0.39 -9.32
C PRO A 400 28.35 0.24 -9.05
N ASP A 401 29.38 -0.61 -8.95
CA ASP A 401 30.77 -0.27 -8.68
C ASP A 401 31.57 0.09 -9.94
N GLU A 402 30.96 0.14 -11.13
CA GLU A 402 31.56 0.68 -12.36
C GLU A 402 31.69 2.22 -12.36
N GLY A 403 31.84 2.85 -11.19
CA GLY A 403 32.03 4.30 -11.06
C GLY A 403 30.79 5.17 -11.39
N ILE A 404 29.65 4.54 -11.67
CA ILE A 404 28.37 5.22 -11.94
C ILE A 404 27.55 5.47 -10.67
N GLY A 405 27.85 4.71 -9.60
CA GLY A 405 27.24 4.81 -8.28
C GLY A 405 25.79 4.29 -8.21
N GLY A 406 25.29 4.07 -6.99
CA GLY A 406 23.93 3.57 -6.74
C GLY A 406 22.82 4.48 -7.30
N ALA A 407 23.06 5.79 -7.39
CA ALA A 407 22.09 6.74 -7.96
C ALA A 407 21.76 6.48 -9.44
N ALA A 408 22.63 5.76 -10.17
CA ALA A 408 22.36 5.33 -11.54
C ALA A 408 21.27 4.24 -11.62
N TYR A 409 21.05 3.51 -10.54
CA TYR A 409 20.12 2.38 -10.39
C TYR A 409 18.78 2.80 -9.82
N ASP A 410 18.83 3.86 -9.02
CA ASP A 410 17.71 4.35 -8.26
C ASP A 410 16.56 4.81 -9.16
N ARG A 411 15.38 4.29 -8.84
CA ARG A 411 14.10 4.92 -9.15
C ARG A 411 13.80 5.89 -8.01
N THR A 412 13.66 7.15 -8.36
CA THR A 412 13.27 8.21 -7.43
C THR A 412 11.82 8.58 -7.65
N TYR A 413 11.07 8.72 -6.58
CA TYR A 413 9.70 9.22 -6.55
C TYR A 413 9.72 10.49 -5.70
N LEU A 414 9.41 11.63 -6.31
CA LEU A 414 9.18 12.88 -5.60
C LEU A 414 7.68 13.04 -5.42
N GLU A 415 7.22 12.77 -4.20
CA GLU A 415 5.82 12.76 -3.83
C GLU A 415 5.49 14.03 -3.05
N ARG A 416 4.40 14.67 -3.43
CA ARG A 416 3.87 15.83 -2.73
C ARG A 416 2.38 15.68 -2.61
N SER A 417 1.87 15.73 -1.40
CA SER A 417 0.43 15.71 -1.15
C SER A 417 0.04 16.79 -0.17
N TRP A 418 -1.16 17.35 -0.33
CA TRP A 418 -1.78 18.18 0.69
C TRP A 418 -3.29 18.01 0.67
N THR A 419 -3.90 18.15 1.83
CA THR A 419 -5.35 18.20 2.02
C THR A 419 -5.66 19.38 2.92
N ALA A 420 -6.61 20.21 2.50
CA ALA A 420 -7.09 21.33 3.28
C ALA A 420 -8.62 21.28 3.34
N SER A 421 -9.17 21.36 4.54
CA SER A 421 -10.60 21.46 4.82
C SER A 421 -10.86 22.76 5.55
N LEU A 422 -11.84 23.54 5.08
CA LEU A 422 -12.30 24.76 5.72
C LEU A 422 -13.80 24.66 5.92
N GLY A 423 -14.28 24.96 7.13
CA GLY A 423 -15.69 24.83 7.42
C GLY A 423 -16.18 25.75 8.54
N ALA A 424 -17.50 25.74 8.69
CA ALA A 424 -18.22 26.37 9.79
C ALA A 424 -19.13 25.33 10.41
N LYS A 425 -19.08 25.21 11.74
CA LYS A 425 -19.95 24.33 12.51
C LYS A 425 -20.58 25.08 13.65
N GLY A 426 -21.81 24.72 14.01
CA GLY A 426 -22.54 25.44 15.02
C GLY A 426 -23.95 24.94 15.26
N ARG A 427 -24.74 25.74 15.98
CA ARG A 427 -26.17 25.51 16.23
C ARG A 427 -27.03 26.60 15.58
N PHE A 428 -28.25 26.26 15.19
CA PHE A 428 -29.21 27.23 14.65
C PHE A 428 -29.88 28.02 15.78
N GLY A 429 -29.37 29.22 16.07
CA GLY A 429 -29.91 30.08 17.13
C GLY A 429 -29.93 29.36 18.49
N ALA A 430 -31.08 29.38 19.16
CA ALA A 430 -31.30 28.70 20.44
C ALA A 430 -31.81 27.25 20.30
N SER A 431 -31.88 26.70 19.08
CA SER A 431 -32.35 25.32 18.87
C SER A 431 -31.25 24.29 19.13
N ASP A 432 -31.67 23.05 19.37
CA ASP A 432 -30.77 21.89 19.50
C ASP A 432 -30.28 21.36 18.14
N TRP A 433 -30.68 22.00 17.03
CA TRP A 433 -30.22 21.65 15.70
C TRP A 433 -28.83 22.21 15.43
N GLN A 434 -27.94 21.33 14.96
CA GLN A 434 -26.57 21.61 14.61
C GLN A 434 -26.37 21.57 13.10
N TYR A 435 -25.36 22.30 12.63
CA TYR A 435 -24.91 22.28 11.25
C TYR A 435 -23.40 22.15 11.16
N ASP A 436 -22.94 21.57 10.06
CA ASP A 436 -21.56 21.60 9.59
C ASP A 436 -21.56 21.85 8.08
N ALA A 437 -20.93 22.94 7.65
CA ALA A 437 -20.72 23.26 6.25
C ALA A 437 -19.22 23.33 5.98
N ASN A 438 -18.72 22.57 5.02
CA ASN A 438 -17.29 22.54 4.71
C ASN A 438 -16.98 22.39 3.23
N VAL A 439 -15.78 22.85 2.87
CA VAL A 439 -15.13 22.60 1.59
C VAL A 439 -13.78 21.93 1.86
N THR A 440 -13.50 20.86 1.14
CA THR A 440 -12.24 20.13 1.22
C THR A 440 -11.60 20.06 -0.17
N SER A 441 -10.29 20.29 -0.24
CA SER A 441 -9.49 20.03 -1.44
C SER A 441 -8.29 19.18 -1.05
N SER A 442 -8.05 18.12 -1.82
CA SER A 442 -6.88 17.26 -1.69
C SER A 442 -6.19 17.12 -3.04
N HIS A 443 -4.85 17.16 -3.03
CA HIS A 443 -4.02 17.05 -4.22
C HIS A 443 -2.82 16.15 -3.94
N TYR A 444 -2.44 15.33 -4.93
CA TYR A 444 -1.25 14.50 -4.88
C TYR A 444 -0.52 14.61 -6.23
N SER A 445 0.78 14.85 -6.19
CA SER A 445 1.69 14.69 -7.33
C SER A 445 2.82 13.69 -7.03
N SER A 446 3.22 12.91 -8.03
CA SER A 446 4.34 11.98 -7.96
C SER A 446 5.15 12.05 -9.26
N ASP A 447 6.33 12.66 -9.19
CA ASP A 447 7.31 12.69 -10.28
C ASP A 447 8.23 11.46 -10.16
N GLN A 448 8.10 10.53 -11.10
CA GLN A 448 8.89 9.30 -11.14
C GLN A 448 10.07 9.47 -12.09
N THR A 449 11.29 9.44 -11.55
CA THR A 449 12.53 9.52 -12.32
C THR A 449 13.29 8.19 -12.23
N ARG A 450 13.77 7.70 -13.37
CA ARG A 450 14.68 6.55 -13.45
C ARG A 450 15.67 6.71 -14.58
N ASN A 451 16.88 6.17 -14.44
CA ASN A 451 17.79 6.10 -15.57
C ASN A 451 17.42 4.94 -16.49
N ARG A 452 17.60 5.17 -17.80
CA ARG A 452 17.35 4.20 -18.85
C ARG A 452 18.53 4.18 -19.79
N LEU A 453 18.78 3.02 -20.38
CA LEU A 453 19.70 2.92 -21.52
C LEU A 453 19.11 3.66 -22.72
N LEU A 454 19.97 4.31 -23.49
CA LEU A 454 19.67 4.99 -24.74
C LEU A 454 19.66 4.00 -25.90
N SER A 455 18.93 4.31 -26.97
CA SER A 455 18.83 3.44 -28.15
C SER A 455 20.17 3.21 -28.87
N ASN A 456 21.21 4.03 -28.61
CA ASN A 456 22.57 3.84 -29.13
C ASN A 456 23.36 2.74 -28.40
N VAL A 457 22.83 2.11 -27.35
CA VAL A 457 23.56 1.10 -26.55
C VAL A 457 24.01 -0.11 -27.38
N ASP A 458 23.24 -0.51 -28.40
CA ASP A 458 23.67 -1.56 -29.34
C ASP A 458 24.94 -1.14 -30.09
N ALA A 459 24.98 0.09 -30.61
CA ALA A 459 26.15 0.61 -31.31
C ALA A 459 27.36 0.78 -30.39
N PHE A 460 27.14 1.04 -29.09
CA PHE A 460 28.21 1.08 -28.11
C PHE A 460 28.88 -0.29 -27.94
N PHE A 461 28.13 -1.37 -27.74
CA PHE A 461 28.72 -2.70 -27.53
C PHE A 461 29.11 -3.41 -28.83
N LEU A 462 28.30 -3.27 -29.89
CA LEU A 462 28.48 -4.03 -31.14
C LEU A 462 29.28 -3.28 -32.21
N GLY A 463 29.33 -1.95 -32.14
CA GLY A 463 29.82 -1.10 -33.23
C GLY A 463 28.80 -0.94 -34.37
N PRO A 464 29.20 -0.34 -35.51
CA PRO A 464 28.32 -0.20 -36.65
C PRO A 464 28.02 -1.57 -37.30
N GLN A 465 26.82 -1.72 -37.85
CA GLN A 465 26.49 -2.87 -38.68
C GLN A 465 27.29 -2.79 -39.99
N ILE A 466 28.05 -3.84 -40.31
CA ILE A 466 28.94 -3.88 -41.48
C ILE A 466 28.39 -4.76 -42.62
N GLY A 467 27.22 -5.37 -42.44
CA GLY A 467 26.56 -6.16 -43.48
C GLY A 467 25.41 -7.01 -42.95
N THR A 468 24.98 -7.96 -43.78
CA THR A 468 24.02 -9.01 -43.43
C THR A 468 24.57 -10.36 -43.88
N ARG A 469 24.21 -11.44 -43.18
CA ARG A 469 24.59 -12.80 -43.54
C ARG A 469 23.42 -13.75 -43.36
N THR A 470 23.13 -14.52 -44.41
CA THR A 470 22.12 -15.58 -44.35
C THR A 470 22.73 -16.86 -43.78
N VAL A 471 22.12 -17.39 -42.73
CA VAL A 471 22.45 -18.69 -42.13
C VAL A 471 21.17 -19.52 -42.13
N SER A 472 21.19 -20.67 -42.79
CA SER A 472 20.05 -21.60 -42.88
C SER A 472 18.73 -20.94 -43.34
N GLY A 473 18.81 -19.99 -44.27
CA GLY A 473 17.65 -19.28 -44.83
C GLY A 473 17.20 -18.04 -44.04
N THR A 474 17.79 -17.75 -42.88
CA THR A 474 17.48 -16.54 -42.08
C THR A 474 18.61 -15.52 -42.21
N SER A 475 18.27 -14.24 -42.44
CA SER A 475 19.24 -13.15 -42.55
C SER A 475 19.53 -12.54 -41.17
N PHE A 476 20.81 -12.42 -40.82
CA PHE A 476 21.26 -11.82 -39.57
C PHE A 476 22.14 -10.59 -39.84
N PRO A 477 22.07 -9.54 -39.01
CA PRO A 477 23.01 -8.42 -39.11
C PRO A 477 24.44 -8.88 -38.78
N VAL A 478 25.43 -8.27 -39.42
CA VAL A 478 26.86 -8.56 -39.22
C VAL A 478 27.51 -7.40 -38.47
N TYR A 479 28.22 -7.72 -37.39
CA TYR A 479 29.01 -6.76 -36.62
C TYR A 479 30.44 -7.29 -36.42
N ALA A 480 31.38 -6.37 -36.18
CA ALA A 480 32.76 -6.67 -35.76
C ALA A 480 33.00 -6.08 -34.36
N PRO A 481 32.38 -6.66 -33.31
CA PRO A 481 32.31 -6.04 -32.00
C PRO A 481 33.66 -6.04 -31.26
N ASN A 482 33.92 -5.00 -30.48
CA ASN A 482 35.09 -4.92 -29.61
C ASN A 482 34.79 -5.60 -28.27
N LEU A 483 35.44 -6.75 -28.02
CA LEU A 483 35.26 -7.54 -26.80
C LEU A 483 35.71 -6.82 -25.53
N SER A 484 36.64 -5.87 -25.61
CA SER A 484 37.07 -5.10 -24.44
C SER A 484 35.92 -4.28 -23.86
N ARG A 485 35.04 -3.71 -24.71
CA ARG A 485 33.82 -3.01 -24.25
C ARG A 485 32.84 -3.93 -23.52
N LEU A 486 32.92 -5.23 -23.74
CA LEU A 486 32.04 -6.21 -23.08
C LEU A 486 32.62 -6.70 -21.75
N TYR A 487 33.94 -6.93 -21.69
CA TYR A 487 34.63 -7.57 -20.56
C TYR A 487 35.47 -6.63 -19.69
N ASP A 488 35.53 -5.34 -19.99
CA ASP A 488 36.13 -4.33 -19.13
C ASP A 488 35.04 -3.57 -18.34
N PRO A 489 35.36 -3.04 -17.15
CA PRO A 489 34.48 -2.13 -16.43
C PRO A 489 34.20 -0.85 -17.23
N LEU A 490 32.94 -0.42 -17.25
CA LEU A 490 32.57 0.85 -17.86
C LEU A 490 33.11 2.02 -17.03
N SER A 491 33.59 3.08 -17.69
CA SER A 491 33.82 4.36 -17.01
C SER A 491 32.51 5.13 -16.82
N ALA A 492 32.50 6.11 -15.90
CA ALA A 492 31.37 7.03 -15.76
C ALA A 492 31.03 7.76 -17.08
N GLN A 493 32.05 8.07 -17.88
CA GLN A 493 31.86 8.70 -19.20
C GLN A 493 31.19 7.73 -20.19
N ASP A 494 31.63 6.47 -20.22
CA ASP A 494 31.02 5.44 -21.07
C ASP A 494 29.54 5.28 -20.75
N TYR A 495 29.20 5.12 -19.46
CA TYR A 495 27.82 4.99 -19.02
C TYR A 495 26.96 6.22 -19.37
N SER A 496 27.49 7.43 -19.17
CA SER A 496 26.79 8.67 -19.53
C SER A 496 26.51 8.80 -21.04
N SER A 497 27.29 8.11 -21.88
CA SER A 497 27.09 8.12 -23.33
C SER A 497 25.97 7.17 -23.82
N ILE A 498 25.56 6.23 -22.96
CA ILE A 498 24.55 5.19 -23.27
C ILE A 498 23.35 5.21 -22.33
N SER A 499 23.23 6.22 -21.47
CA SER A 499 22.13 6.32 -20.51
C SER A 499 21.63 7.76 -20.36
N ALA A 500 20.36 7.89 -20.02
CA ALA A 500 19.77 9.16 -19.63
C ALA A 500 18.61 8.96 -18.65
N SER A 501 18.34 9.98 -17.85
CA SER A 501 17.19 10.01 -16.96
C SER A 501 15.88 10.17 -17.75
N SER A 502 14.87 9.38 -17.38
CA SER A 502 13.49 9.47 -17.86
C SER A 502 12.58 9.86 -16.70
N THR A 503 11.72 10.86 -16.90
CA THR A 503 10.83 11.37 -15.86
C THR A 503 9.37 11.36 -16.33
N SER A 504 8.52 10.64 -15.62
CA SER A 504 7.07 10.65 -15.79
C SER A 504 6.41 11.47 -14.69
N LYS A 505 5.41 12.27 -15.02
CA LYS A 505 4.70 13.14 -14.07
C LYS A 505 3.27 12.66 -13.86
N ASN A 506 2.88 12.48 -12.61
CA ASN A 506 1.58 11.93 -12.26
C ASN A 506 0.90 12.83 -11.23
N THR A 507 -0.38 13.14 -11.43
CA THR A 507 -1.18 13.92 -10.49
C THR A 507 -2.58 13.36 -10.29
N SER A 508 -3.14 13.57 -9.10
CA SER A 508 -4.54 13.30 -8.76
C SER A 508 -5.07 14.42 -7.86
N TRP A 509 -6.39 14.56 -7.84
CA TRP A 509 -7.07 15.52 -6.97
C TRP A 509 -8.47 15.05 -6.62
N THR A 510 -8.96 15.52 -5.48
CA THR A 510 -10.38 15.47 -5.13
C THR A 510 -10.78 16.77 -4.44
N GLN A 511 -11.99 17.22 -4.72
CA GLN A 511 -12.59 18.42 -4.16
C GLN A 511 -14.02 18.09 -3.78
N SER A 512 -14.45 18.51 -2.60
CA SER A 512 -15.82 18.28 -2.13
C SER A 512 -16.33 19.47 -1.34
N ALA A 513 -17.61 19.76 -1.47
CA ALA A 513 -18.37 20.62 -0.58
C ALA A 513 -19.46 19.78 0.10
N ASN A 514 -19.54 19.85 1.42
CA ASN A 514 -20.48 19.08 2.22
C ASN A 514 -21.29 20.02 3.12
N PHE A 515 -22.57 19.71 3.27
CA PHE A 515 -23.45 20.36 4.23
C PHE A 515 -24.21 19.30 5.00
N THR A 516 -24.04 19.28 6.31
CA THR A 516 -24.72 18.36 7.24
C THR A 516 -25.53 19.17 8.22
N VAL A 517 -26.73 18.68 8.54
CA VAL A 517 -27.55 19.16 9.65
C VAL A 517 -28.02 17.99 10.48
N ASN A 518 -28.07 18.13 11.80
CA ASN A 518 -28.56 17.09 12.69
C ASN A 518 -29.23 17.67 13.93
N GLY A 519 -30.18 16.95 14.50
CA GLY A 519 -30.88 17.35 15.72
C GLY A 519 -32.06 16.44 16.06
N PRO A 520 -32.74 16.72 17.19
CA PRO A 520 -33.95 16.00 17.59
C PRO A 520 -35.13 16.39 16.69
N LEU A 521 -35.90 15.39 16.24
CA LEU A 521 -37.13 15.58 15.47
C LEU A 521 -38.38 15.52 16.38
N ILE A 522 -38.49 14.46 17.19
CA ILE A 522 -39.63 14.23 18.09
C ILE A 522 -39.15 13.47 19.33
N ALA A 523 -39.69 13.84 20.49
CA ALA A 523 -39.45 13.10 21.72
C ALA A 523 -40.17 11.75 21.69
N LEU A 524 -39.43 10.66 21.93
CA LEU A 524 -39.99 9.33 22.21
C LEU A 524 -39.95 9.07 23.73
N PRO A 525 -40.71 8.08 24.24
CA PRO A 525 -40.73 7.78 25.69
C PRO A 525 -39.36 7.48 26.32
N HIS A 526 -38.36 7.10 25.52
CA HIS A 526 -37.03 6.69 25.99
C HIS A 526 -35.88 7.54 25.43
N GLY A 527 -36.18 8.71 24.86
CA GLY A 527 -35.20 9.64 24.28
C GLY A 527 -35.68 10.21 22.95
N ASP A 528 -34.95 11.17 22.40
CA ASP A 528 -35.37 11.81 21.16
C ASP A 528 -35.09 10.93 19.94
N LEU A 529 -36.03 10.93 18.98
CA LEU A 529 -35.74 10.53 17.61
C LEU A 529 -34.81 11.59 17.00
N ASN A 530 -33.55 11.24 16.83
CA ASN A 530 -32.58 12.12 16.19
C ASN A 530 -32.56 11.86 14.68
N ILE A 531 -32.43 12.93 13.90
CA ILE A 531 -32.25 12.87 12.45
C ILE A 531 -30.99 13.65 12.07
N ALA A 532 -30.28 13.15 11.06
CA ALA A 532 -29.30 13.92 10.32
C ALA A 532 -29.63 13.91 8.82
N ALA A 533 -29.28 14.97 8.12
CA ALA A 533 -29.35 15.06 6.67
C ALA A 533 -28.03 15.61 6.13
N VAL A 534 -27.63 15.12 4.95
CA VAL A 534 -26.39 15.53 4.30
C VAL A 534 -26.62 15.80 2.81
N ALA A 535 -25.95 16.83 2.29
CA ALA A 535 -25.79 17.07 0.87
C ALA A 535 -24.30 17.19 0.53
N GLU A 536 -23.87 16.54 -0.55
CA GLU A 536 -22.47 16.54 -0.98
C GLU A 536 -22.36 16.84 -2.48
N LEU A 537 -21.37 17.63 -2.84
CA LEU A 537 -20.97 17.93 -4.21
C LEU A 537 -19.47 17.70 -4.31
N GLY A 538 -18.99 17.07 -5.39
CA GLY A 538 -17.57 16.88 -5.57
C GLY A 538 -17.11 16.68 -7.01
N ASP A 539 -15.80 16.83 -7.19
CA ASP A 539 -15.05 16.55 -8.40
C ASP A 539 -13.76 15.82 -8.03
N GLN A 540 -13.40 14.83 -8.83
CA GLN A 540 -12.14 14.11 -8.70
C GLN A 540 -11.54 13.88 -10.08
N GLY A 541 -10.22 13.76 -10.14
CA GLY A 541 -9.55 13.43 -11.39
C GLY A 541 -8.10 13.05 -11.21
N TYR A 542 -7.51 12.63 -12.32
CA TYR A 542 -6.11 12.22 -12.38
C TYR A 542 -5.51 12.50 -13.77
N ARG A 543 -4.17 12.53 -13.81
CA ARG A 543 -3.39 12.67 -15.03
C ARG A 543 -2.03 11.99 -14.87
N ASN A 544 -1.71 11.08 -15.78
CA ASN A 544 -0.37 10.49 -15.93
C ASN A 544 0.22 10.97 -17.25
N THR A 545 1.43 11.51 -17.20
CA THR A 545 2.15 12.04 -18.36
C THR A 545 3.53 11.38 -18.43
N PRO A 546 3.68 10.31 -19.22
CA PRO A 546 4.97 9.68 -19.47
C PRO A 546 5.98 10.64 -20.12
N ASP A 547 7.26 10.32 -20.02
CA ASP A 547 8.33 11.03 -20.75
C ASP A 547 8.15 10.84 -22.26
N ALA A 548 7.93 11.94 -23.00
CA ALA A 548 7.64 11.89 -24.44
C ALA A 548 8.73 11.18 -25.26
N ARG A 549 9.99 11.24 -24.80
CA ARG A 549 11.13 10.60 -25.47
C ARG A 549 11.02 9.07 -25.53
N ILE A 550 10.17 8.46 -24.70
CA ILE A 550 9.86 7.03 -24.77
C ILE A 550 9.24 6.69 -26.14
N ASN A 551 8.31 7.51 -26.62
CA ASN A 551 7.62 7.30 -27.89
C ASN A 551 8.47 7.73 -29.10
N ASP A 552 9.51 8.54 -28.90
CA ASP A 552 10.47 8.95 -29.94
C ASP A 552 11.55 7.87 -30.22
N GLY A 553 11.53 6.73 -29.51
CA GLY A 553 12.56 5.69 -29.64
C GLY A 553 13.92 6.11 -29.07
N TYR A 554 13.95 7.10 -28.18
CA TYR A 554 15.19 7.61 -27.56
C TYR A 554 15.81 6.60 -26.58
N PHE A 555 14.97 5.81 -25.92
CA PHE A 555 15.40 4.82 -24.92
C PHE A 555 15.39 3.40 -25.49
N PHE A 556 16.34 2.59 -25.05
CA PHE A 556 16.45 1.19 -25.43
C PHE A 556 15.36 0.32 -24.81
N GLY A 557 14.78 -0.58 -25.62
CA GLY A 557 13.89 -1.65 -25.15
C GLY A 557 12.60 -1.15 -24.49
N THR A 558 12.04 -0.04 -24.96
CA THR A 558 10.80 0.52 -24.42
C THR A 558 9.61 0.29 -25.36
N SER A 559 8.47 -0.11 -24.80
CA SER A 559 7.18 -0.01 -25.47
C SER A 559 6.65 1.42 -25.44
N SER A 560 5.69 1.73 -26.32
CA SER A 560 4.98 3.01 -26.31
C SER A 560 4.27 3.22 -24.97
N ALA A 561 4.33 4.46 -24.46
CA ALA A 561 3.68 4.85 -23.22
C ALA A 561 2.81 6.09 -23.48
N ASP A 562 1.50 5.88 -23.58
CA ASP A 562 0.55 6.98 -23.75
C ASP A 562 0.04 7.48 -22.40
N GLY A 563 -0.12 8.79 -22.27
CA GLY A 563 -0.65 9.39 -21.06
C GLY A 563 -2.14 9.12 -20.87
N SER A 564 -2.54 8.84 -19.62
CA SER A 564 -3.94 8.65 -19.20
C SER A 564 -4.45 9.86 -18.42
N ARG A 565 -5.74 10.15 -18.55
CA ARG A 565 -6.41 11.22 -17.78
C ARG A 565 -7.91 10.97 -17.70
N GLY A 566 -8.53 11.39 -16.60
CA GLY A 566 -9.97 11.31 -16.43
C GLY A 566 -10.47 12.22 -15.32
N THR A 567 -11.75 12.61 -15.41
CA THR A 567 -12.45 13.34 -14.35
C THR A 567 -13.83 12.73 -14.09
N ARG A 568 -14.28 12.84 -12.83
CA ARG A 568 -15.57 12.34 -12.36
C ARG A 568 -16.16 13.34 -11.37
N ARG A 569 -17.40 13.75 -11.61
CA ARG A 569 -18.19 14.58 -10.69
C ARG A 569 -19.15 13.71 -9.91
N ASN A 570 -19.30 13.98 -8.62
CA ASN A 570 -20.24 13.28 -7.74
C ASN A 570 -21.17 14.26 -7.04
N GLN A 571 -22.41 13.82 -6.82
CA GLN A 571 -23.44 14.57 -6.11
C GLN A 571 -24.21 13.58 -5.25
N ALA A 572 -24.54 13.93 -4.02
CA ALA A 572 -25.27 13.04 -3.15
C ALA A 572 -26.18 13.77 -2.17
N VAL A 573 -27.24 13.07 -1.76
CA VAL A 573 -28.11 13.46 -0.65
C VAL A 573 -28.37 12.24 0.21
N GLY A 574 -28.36 12.41 1.53
CA GLY A 574 -28.58 11.34 2.48
C GLY A 574 -29.31 11.80 3.73
N ILE A 575 -29.92 10.84 4.41
CA ILE A 575 -30.59 10.99 5.70
C ILE A 575 -30.20 9.85 6.63
N GLU A 576 -30.07 10.15 7.91
CA GLU A 576 -29.83 9.19 8.99
C GLU A 576 -30.86 9.42 10.10
N PHE A 577 -31.23 8.37 10.83
CA PHE A 577 -32.01 8.49 12.05
C PHE A 577 -31.48 7.56 13.16
N ASN A 578 -31.71 7.94 14.41
CA ASN A 578 -31.48 7.12 15.59
C ASN A 578 -32.69 7.25 16.53
N ALA A 579 -33.30 6.12 16.87
CA ALA A 579 -34.59 6.04 17.54
C ALA A 579 -34.52 5.10 18.76
N PRO A 580 -34.45 5.62 19.99
CA PRO A 580 -34.54 4.82 21.21
C PRO A 580 -35.99 4.35 21.42
N ILE A 581 -36.35 3.22 20.81
CA ILE A 581 -37.71 2.67 20.83
C ILE A 581 -38.10 2.20 22.23
N LEU A 582 -37.19 1.53 22.93
CA LEU A 582 -37.33 1.09 24.32
C LEU A 582 -36.06 1.48 25.10
N ALA A 583 -36.12 1.48 26.44
CA ALA A 583 -34.91 1.68 27.26
C ALA A 583 -33.80 0.66 26.93
N SER A 584 -34.19 -0.55 26.52
CA SER A 584 -33.30 -1.62 26.11
C SER A 584 -33.11 -1.75 24.60
N LEU A 585 -33.76 -0.92 23.75
CA LEU A 585 -33.78 -1.12 22.30
C LEU A 585 -33.61 0.20 21.55
N ASN A 586 -32.48 0.32 20.83
CA ASN A 586 -32.24 1.40 19.88
C ASN A 586 -32.29 0.87 18.44
N VAL A 587 -32.87 1.66 17.55
CA VAL A 587 -32.95 1.38 16.12
C VAL A 587 -32.37 2.57 15.37
N SER A 588 -31.41 2.32 14.49
CA SER A 588 -30.85 3.33 13.61
C SER A 588 -31.04 2.97 12.15
N GLY A 589 -31.12 3.95 11.27
CA GLY A 589 -31.10 3.70 9.84
C GLY A 589 -30.53 4.87 9.06
N ALA A 590 -30.08 4.56 7.85
CA ALA A 590 -29.59 5.56 6.91
C ALA A 590 -30.08 5.24 5.49
N ALA A 591 -30.28 6.28 4.69
CA ALA A 591 -30.58 6.15 3.27
C ALA A 591 -29.88 7.27 2.50
N ARG A 592 -29.31 6.93 1.34
CA ARG A 592 -28.52 7.86 0.54
C ARG A 592 -28.69 7.59 -0.94
N TYR A 593 -28.67 8.65 -1.74
CA TYR A 593 -28.64 8.58 -3.18
C TYR A 593 -27.43 9.34 -3.72
N ASP A 594 -26.58 8.64 -4.47
CA ASP A 594 -25.38 9.20 -5.09
C ASP A 594 -25.52 9.17 -6.62
N ARG A 595 -25.03 10.23 -7.28
CA ARG A 595 -24.99 10.37 -8.74
C ARG A 595 -23.59 10.76 -9.20
N PHE A 596 -23.04 9.98 -10.12
CA PHE A 596 -21.73 10.18 -10.74
C PHE A 596 -21.84 10.52 -12.22
N HIS A 597 -21.00 11.44 -12.69
CA HIS A 597 -20.87 11.77 -14.11
C HIS A 597 -19.40 11.69 -14.53
N PHE A 598 -19.10 10.91 -15.56
CA PHE A 598 -17.73 10.72 -16.06
C PHE A 598 -17.76 10.27 -17.53
N GLY A 599 -16.85 10.79 -18.35
CA GLY A 599 -16.62 10.25 -19.71
C GLY A 599 -17.84 10.23 -20.64
N GLY A 600 -18.84 11.09 -20.41
CA GLY A 600 -20.13 11.10 -21.14
C GLY A 600 -21.21 10.18 -20.55
N ASN A 601 -20.89 9.39 -19.53
CA ASN A 601 -21.81 8.50 -18.82
C ASN A 601 -22.32 9.15 -17.52
N ALA A 602 -23.50 8.70 -17.07
CA ALA A 602 -24.07 9.04 -15.77
C ALA A 602 -24.56 7.79 -15.05
N ILE A 603 -24.29 7.70 -13.75
CA ILE A 603 -24.65 6.56 -12.90
C ILE A 603 -25.33 7.09 -11.64
N GLY A 604 -26.47 6.51 -11.26
CA GLY A 604 -27.15 6.80 -9.99
C GLY A 604 -27.32 5.53 -9.17
N LYS A 605 -27.09 5.60 -7.86
CA LYS A 605 -27.25 4.47 -6.93
C LYS A 605 -27.88 4.92 -5.61
N ALA A 606 -28.85 4.15 -5.15
CA ALA A 606 -29.44 4.29 -3.83
C ALA A 606 -28.84 3.25 -2.88
N THR A 607 -28.46 3.66 -1.68
CA THR A 607 -28.00 2.78 -0.60
C THR A 607 -28.78 3.04 0.67
N TYR A 608 -28.85 2.01 1.52
CA TYR A 608 -29.53 2.08 2.79
C TYR A 608 -28.88 1.15 3.81
N ASN A 609 -29.04 1.49 5.08
CA ASN A 609 -28.55 0.74 6.23
C ASN A 609 -29.67 0.70 7.30
N LEU A 610 -29.78 -0.43 7.99
CA LEU A 610 -30.59 -0.60 9.19
C LEU A 610 -29.76 -1.27 10.29
N GLY A 611 -29.73 -0.65 11.47
CA GLY A 611 -29.02 -1.10 12.66
C GLY A 611 -29.96 -1.33 13.85
N LEU A 612 -29.64 -2.34 14.65
CA LEU A 612 -30.38 -2.74 15.85
C LEU A 612 -29.40 -2.89 17.01
N GLU A 613 -29.74 -2.30 18.15
CA GLU A 613 -28.97 -2.38 19.40
C GLU A 613 -29.94 -2.76 20.53
N TYR A 614 -29.78 -3.96 21.10
CA TYR A 614 -30.65 -4.48 22.15
C TYR A 614 -29.86 -4.85 23.40
N ARG A 615 -30.17 -4.19 24.52
CA ARG A 615 -29.54 -4.36 25.83
C ARG A 615 -30.50 -5.01 26.82
N PRO A 616 -30.61 -6.35 26.86
CA PRO A 616 -31.52 -7.04 27.77
C PRO A 616 -31.18 -6.81 29.24
N ILE A 617 -29.89 -6.63 29.56
CA ILE A 617 -29.37 -6.27 30.89
C ILE A 617 -28.20 -5.31 30.73
N ASP A 618 -27.89 -4.57 31.79
CA ASP A 618 -26.71 -3.71 31.84
C ASP A 618 -25.44 -4.54 31.64
N GLY A 619 -24.61 -4.13 30.68
CA GLY A 619 -23.38 -4.84 30.32
C GLY A 619 -23.54 -5.96 29.29
N LEU A 620 -24.73 -6.23 28.74
CA LEU A 620 -24.90 -7.14 27.59
C LEU A 620 -25.60 -6.40 26.45
N LEU A 621 -24.95 -6.32 25.28
CA LEU A 621 -25.50 -5.76 24.05
C LEU A 621 -25.55 -6.83 22.97
N LEU A 622 -26.74 -7.06 22.42
CA LEU A 622 -26.93 -7.75 21.15
C LEU A 622 -27.04 -6.69 20.05
N ARG A 623 -26.23 -6.81 19.01
CA ARG A 623 -26.24 -5.87 17.89
C ARG A 623 -26.41 -6.57 16.56
N GLY A 624 -27.02 -5.85 15.61
CA GLY A 624 -27.16 -6.30 14.25
C GLY A 624 -27.18 -5.13 13.27
N ASN A 625 -26.66 -5.35 12.07
CA ASN A 625 -26.66 -4.35 11.01
C ASN A 625 -26.84 -5.01 9.65
N TYR A 626 -27.66 -4.41 8.79
CA TYR A 626 -27.82 -4.78 7.39
C TYR A 626 -27.61 -3.55 6.53
N ALA A 627 -26.73 -3.63 5.53
CA ALA A 627 -26.41 -2.49 4.68
C ALA A 627 -26.23 -2.89 3.22
N THR A 628 -26.67 -2.00 2.33
CA THR A 628 -26.30 -2.02 0.91
C THR A 628 -25.13 -1.06 0.67
N SER A 629 -24.27 -1.42 -0.27
CA SER A 629 -23.10 -0.62 -0.65
C SER A 629 -22.88 -0.69 -2.15
N PHE A 630 -22.13 0.26 -2.68
CA PHE A 630 -21.78 0.27 -4.09
C PHE A 630 -20.44 0.96 -4.30
N ARG A 631 -19.84 0.71 -5.46
CA ARG A 631 -18.67 1.44 -5.93
C ARG A 631 -18.86 1.81 -7.39
N ALA A 632 -18.68 3.10 -7.69
CA ALA A 632 -18.63 3.55 -9.07
C ALA A 632 -17.32 3.06 -9.73
N PRO A 633 -17.33 2.69 -11.03
CA PRO A 633 -16.14 2.17 -11.70
C PRO A 633 -14.92 3.05 -11.49
N ASP A 634 -13.79 2.39 -11.24
CA ASP A 634 -12.54 3.05 -10.92
C ASP A 634 -12.02 3.87 -12.11
N MET A 635 -11.39 5.01 -11.83
CA MET A 635 -11.00 5.97 -12.87
C MET A 635 -9.98 5.37 -13.84
N ASN A 636 -9.03 4.58 -13.33
CA ASN A 636 -8.06 3.89 -14.16
C ASN A 636 -8.66 2.71 -14.93
N TYR A 637 -9.71 2.07 -14.42
CA TYR A 637 -10.44 1.03 -15.18
C TYR A 637 -11.21 1.58 -16.38
N ILE A 638 -11.61 2.85 -16.38
CA ILE A 638 -12.44 3.44 -17.46
C ILE A 638 -11.66 4.38 -18.40
N PHE A 639 -10.55 4.97 -17.94
CA PHE A 639 -9.79 5.98 -18.69
C PHE A 639 -8.35 5.60 -19.03
N SER A 640 -7.84 4.45 -18.58
CA SER A 640 -6.49 4.00 -18.96
C SER A 640 -6.36 3.85 -20.47
N THR A 641 -5.24 4.34 -21.00
CA THR A 641 -4.81 4.10 -22.37
C THR A 641 -4.34 2.66 -22.53
N GLN A 642 -4.29 2.17 -23.77
CA GLN A 642 -3.78 0.84 -24.01
C GLN A 642 -2.31 0.76 -23.56
N THR A 643 -2.05 -0.15 -22.64
CA THR A 643 -0.72 -0.45 -22.12
C THR A 643 -0.31 -1.83 -22.62
N LEU A 644 0.92 -1.93 -23.14
CA LEU A 644 1.56 -3.19 -23.49
C LEU A 644 2.66 -3.49 -22.49
N GLY A 645 2.58 -4.67 -21.88
CA GLY A 645 3.56 -5.18 -20.93
C GLY A 645 3.88 -6.65 -21.18
N TYR A 646 4.64 -7.25 -20.27
CA TYR A 646 4.89 -8.69 -20.26
C TYR A 646 4.88 -9.22 -18.83
N SER A 647 4.40 -10.46 -18.67
CA SER A 647 4.41 -11.22 -17.44
C SER A 647 5.57 -12.23 -17.51
N PRO A 648 6.62 -12.08 -16.69
CA PRO A 648 7.76 -12.98 -16.73
C PRO A 648 7.44 -14.34 -16.13
N GLY A 649 8.04 -15.40 -16.68
CA GLY A 649 8.02 -16.71 -16.04
C GLY A 649 6.65 -17.39 -15.97
N LEU A 650 5.72 -17.07 -16.88
CA LEU A 650 4.41 -17.72 -16.93
C LEU A 650 4.47 -19.06 -17.65
N THR A 651 3.67 -20.02 -17.17
CA THR A 651 3.60 -21.37 -17.74
C THR A 651 2.52 -21.45 -18.82
N ASP A 652 2.86 -21.95 -20.00
CA ASP A 652 1.88 -22.31 -21.04
C ASP A 652 1.31 -23.71 -20.75
N TYR A 653 0.26 -23.73 -19.93
CA TYR A 653 -0.36 -24.95 -19.41
C TYR A 653 -0.89 -25.90 -20.49
N TYR A 654 -1.26 -25.38 -21.66
CA TYR A 654 -1.68 -26.18 -22.80
C TYR A 654 -0.50 -26.94 -23.40
N LEU A 655 0.62 -26.25 -23.68
CA LEU A 655 1.84 -26.90 -24.16
C LEU A 655 2.40 -27.92 -23.15
N CYS A 656 2.28 -27.65 -21.85
CA CYS A 656 2.64 -28.62 -20.81
C CYS A 656 1.85 -29.93 -20.96
N ARG A 657 0.53 -29.84 -21.19
CA ARG A 657 -0.33 -31.03 -21.39
C ARG A 657 0.01 -31.76 -22.67
N GLN A 658 0.17 -31.02 -23.77
CA GLN A 658 0.53 -31.57 -25.07
C GLN A 658 1.87 -32.33 -25.05
N THR A 659 2.79 -31.92 -24.17
CA THR A 659 4.09 -32.58 -23.97
C THR A 659 4.10 -33.62 -22.83
N GLY A 660 2.97 -33.85 -22.17
CA GLY A 660 2.85 -34.81 -21.06
C GLY A 660 3.58 -34.41 -19.77
N GLN A 661 3.89 -33.13 -19.59
CA GLN A 661 4.61 -32.62 -18.42
C GLN A 661 3.65 -32.21 -17.29
N ALA A 662 4.01 -32.56 -16.06
CA ALA A 662 3.31 -32.08 -14.88
C ALA A 662 3.55 -30.57 -14.68
N TYR A 663 2.51 -29.82 -14.31
CA TYR A 663 2.59 -28.35 -14.18
C TYR A 663 3.70 -27.84 -13.27
N GLY A 664 3.89 -28.47 -12.10
CA GLY A 664 4.95 -28.08 -11.16
C GLY A 664 6.37 -28.35 -11.64
N ARG A 665 6.54 -29.02 -12.79
CA ARG A 665 7.84 -29.31 -13.43
C ARG A 665 7.82 -28.98 -14.92
N CYS A 666 6.86 -28.17 -15.35
CA CYS A 666 6.71 -27.87 -16.76
C CYS A 666 7.80 -26.90 -17.21
N ASP A 667 8.43 -27.22 -18.34
CA ASP A 667 9.52 -26.44 -18.92
C ASP A 667 9.07 -25.47 -20.02
N GLN A 668 7.76 -25.38 -20.25
CA GLN A 668 7.07 -24.47 -21.18
C GLN A 668 6.75 -23.14 -20.49
N THR A 669 7.79 -22.49 -19.98
CA THR A 669 7.69 -21.24 -19.22
C THR A 669 8.28 -20.09 -20.04
N PHE A 670 7.52 -19.00 -20.21
CA PHE A 670 7.88 -17.89 -21.09
C PHE A 670 7.60 -16.53 -20.44
N ASN A 671 8.21 -15.48 -21.01
CA ASN A 671 7.78 -14.11 -20.77
C ASN A 671 6.64 -13.82 -21.76
N ILE A 672 5.40 -13.81 -21.28
CA ILE A 672 4.20 -13.69 -22.12
C ILE A 672 3.76 -12.22 -22.14
N ASN A 673 3.56 -11.65 -23.32
CA ASN A 673 3.08 -10.27 -23.43
C ASN A 673 1.62 -10.18 -22.97
N TYR A 674 1.22 -9.01 -22.47
CA TYR A 674 -0.18 -8.72 -22.20
C TYR A 674 -0.57 -7.34 -22.72
N SER A 675 -1.87 -7.19 -22.99
CA SER A 675 -2.50 -5.94 -23.38
C SER A 675 -3.60 -5.59 -22.39
N GLN A 676 -3.65 -4.34 -21.96
CA GLN A 676 -4.65 -3.81 -21.03
C GLN A 676 -5.11 -2.42 -21.47
N SER A 677 -6.41 -2.15 -21.39
CA SER A 677 -6.99 -0.85 -21.72
C SER A 677 -8.25 -0.57 -20.90
N GLY A 678 -8.61 0.71 -20.79
CA GLY A 678 -9.80 1.13 -20.05
C GLY A 678 -11.10 0.73 -20.75
N ASN A 679 -12.10 0.32 -19.97
CA ASN A 679 -13.42 -0.08 -20.43
C ASN A 679 -14.51 0.87 -19.91
N ARG A 680 -14.98 1.79 -20.76
CA ARG A 680 -16.03 2.76 -20.39
C ARG A 680 -17.44 2.17 -20.22
N LYS A 681 -17.62 0.87 -20.49
CA LYS A 681 -18.91 0.17 -20.37
C LYS A 681 -19.08 -0.55 -19.04
N LEU A 682 -18.11 -0.45 -18.13
CA LEU A 682 -18.20 -1.07 -16.81
C LEU A 682 -19.39 -0.54 -16.03
N LYS A 683 -20.12 -1.46 -15.40
CA LYS A 683 -21.19 -1.15 -14.46
C LYS A 683 -20.60 -0.89 -13.06
N PRO A 684 -21.33 -0.18 -12.18
CA PRO A 684 -20.96 -0.09 -10.77
C PRO A 684 -21.04 -1.45 -10.11
N GLU A 685 -20.16 -1.67 -9.14
CA GLU A 685 -20.22 -2.79 -8.23
C GLU A 685 -21.31 -2.53 -7.20
N GLU A 686 -22.08 -3.55 -6.85
CA GLU A 686 -23.07 -3.50 -5.77
C GLU A 686 -22.72 -4.53 -4.71
N ALA A 687 -22.95 -4.21 -3.45
CA ALA A 687 -22.70 -5.10 -2.35
C ALA A 687 -23.83 -5.10 -1.31
N ARG A 688 -23.99 -6.23 -0.63
CA ARG A 688 -24.85 -6.39 0.55
C ARG A 688 -24.02 -6.96 1.67
N SER A 689 -24.16 -6.37 2.85
CA SER A 689 -23.48 -6.84 4.06
C SER A 689 -24.46 -7.01 5.20
N PHE A 690 -24.22 -8.03 6.03
CA PHE A 690 -24.91 -8.18 7.30
C PHE A 690 -23.91 -8.53 8.40
N THR A 691 -24.14 -7.98 9.59
CA THR A 691 -23.37 -8.29 10.79
C THR A 691 -24.30 -8.61 11.95
N TYR A 692 -23.90 -9.56 12.79
CA TYR A 692 -24.54 -9.87 14.07
C TYR A 692 -23.45 -10.02 15.11
N GLY A 693 -23.65 -9.43 16.29
CA GLY A 693 -22.65 -9.48 17.34
C GLY A 693 -23.22 -9.44 18.74
N VAL A 694 -22.38 -9.86 19.68
CA VAL A 694 -22.63 -9.82 21.11
C VAL A 694 -21.47 -9.10 21.78
N VAL A 695 -21.78 -8.11 22.60
CA VAL A 695 -20.81 -7.42 23.46
C VAL A 695 -21.19 -7.67 24.91
N TRP A 696 -20.25 -8.16 25.71
CA TRP A 696 -20.45 -8.45 27.11
C TRP A 696 -19.39 -7.75 27.96
N ALA A 697 -19.82 -6.78 28.75
CA ALA A 697 -19.04 -5.99 29.69
C ALA A 697 -19.54 -6.24 31.13
N PRO A 698 -19.16 -7.37 31.77
CA PRO A 698 -19.60 -7.69 33.14
C PRO A 698 -19.08 -6.71 34.20
N SER A 699 -18.06 -5.91 33.87
CA SER A 699 -17.52 -4.85 34.73
C SER A 699 -16.88 -3.74 33.89
N SER A 700 -16.49 -2.62 34.50
CA SER A 700 -15.75 -1.55 33.82
C SER A 700 -14.34 -1.94 33.38
N ASN A 701 -13.84 -3.08 33.84
CA ASN A 701 -12.48 -3.54 33.62
C ASN A 701 -12.40 -4.68 32.59
N ILE A 702 -13.54 -5.22 32.17
CA ILE A 702 -13.60 -6.41 31.32
C ILE A 702 -14.70 -6.20 30.30
N ASP A 703 -14.34 -6.24 29.02
CA ASP A 703 -15.28 -6.29 27.91
C ASP A 703 -14.83 -7.33 26.87
N PHE A 704 -15.83 -7.99 26.27
CA PHE A 704 -15.65 -8.99 25.23
C PHE A 704 -16.63 -8.70 24.09
N SER A 705 -16.19 -8.82 22.85
CA SER A 705 -17.07 -8.81 21.69
C SER A 705 -16.83 -10.02 20.80
N VAL A 706 -17.91 -10.52 20.19
CA VAL A 706 -17.88 -11.51 19.11
C VAL A 706 -18.83 -11.04 18.03
N ASP A 707 -18.31 -10.86 16.81
CA ASP A 707 -19.05 -10.31 15.68
C ASP A 707 -18.88 -11.22 14.46
N TYR A 708 -20.00 -11.68 13.90
CA TYR A 708 -20.03 -12.35 12.61
C TYR A 708 -20.29 -11.32 11.51
N TYR A 709 -19.54 -11.42 10.40
CA TYR A 709 -19.76 -10.61 9.20
C TYR A 709 -19.95 -11.48 7.97
N HIS A 710 -20.71 -10.96 7.02
CA HIS A 710 -20.83 -11.51 5.67
C HIS A 710 -21.04 -10.39 4.67
N ILE A 711 -20.24 -10.39 3.60
CA ILE A 711 -20.26 -9.41 2.51
C ILE A 711 -20.42 -10.17 1.20
N ALA A 712 -21.33 -9.74 0.34
CA ALA A 712 -21.51 -10.26 -1.00
C ALA A 712 -21.53 -9.13 -2.01
N ILE A 713 -20.65 -9.20 -3.00
CA ILE A 713 -20.46 -8.26 -4.10
C ILE A 713 -21.03 -8.88 -5.38
N THR A 714 -21.65 -8.05 -6.21
CA THR A 714 -22.16 -8.38 -7.55
C THR A 714 -21.70 -7.33 -8.55
N ASP A 715 -21.49 -7.74 -9.79
CA ASP A 715 -20.90 -6.89 -10.84
C ASP A 715 -19.51 -6.35 -10.45
N GLU A 716 -18.72 -7.12 -9.66
CA GLU A 716 -17.38 -6.75 -9.17
C GLU A 716 -16.45 -6.41 -10.34
N VAL A 717 -15.79 -5.25 -10.32
CA VAL A 717 -14.88 -4.81 -11.37
C VAL A 717 -13.49 -5.31 -11.06
N THR A 718 -13.06 -6.31 -11.83
CA THR A 718 -11.75 -6.94 -11.62
C THR A 718 -10.99 -7.12 -12.92
N ASN A 719 -9.67 -7.15 -12.82
CA ASN A 719 -8.81 -7.61 -13.90
C ASN A 719 -8.73 -9.13 -13.88
N LEU A 720 -8.54 -9.69 -15.06
CA LEU A 720 -8.29 -11.12 -15.19
C LEU A 720 -6.82 -11.42 -14.98
N SER A 721 -6.53 -12.41 -14.12
CA SER A 721 -5.18 -12.94 -13.95
C SER A 721 -4.72 -13.62 -15.24
N THR A 722 -3.55 -13.23 -15.75
CA THR A 722 -2.94 -13.87 -16.92
C THR A 722 -2.72 -15.36 -16.68
N ASP A 723 -2.22 -15.76 -15.49
CA ASP A 723 -2.01 -17.18 -15.16
C ASP A 723 -3.34 -17.96 -15.17
N GLN A 724 -4.40 -17.38 -14.59
CA GLN A 724 -5.72 -18.01 -14.58
C GLN A 724 -6.30 -18.13 -15.99
N LEU A 725 -6.17 -17.10 -16.82
CA LEU A 725 -6.57 -17.15 -18.23
C LEU A 725 -5.84 -18.27 -18.99
N LEU A 726 -4.54 -18.43 -18.79
CA LEU A 726 -3.76 -19.50 -19.42
C LEU A 726 -4.16 -20.90 -18.94
N ARG A 727 -4.56 -21.05 -17.67
CA ARG A 727 -5.09 -22.31 -17.14
C ARG A 727 -6.44 -22.64 -17.74
N THR A 728 -7.35 -21.67 -17.73
CA THR A 728 -8.69 -21.80 -18.32
C THR A 728 -8.59 -22.08 -19.82
N ASP A 729 -7.73 -21.39 -20.54
CA ASP A 729 -7.45 -21.64 -21.97
C ASP A 729 -7.02 -23.10 -22.20
N ALA A 730 -6.08 -23.62 -21.40
CA ALA A 730 -5.67 -25.02 -21.48
C ALA A 730 -6.81 -26.00 -21.15
N ASP A 731 -7.62 -25.73 -20.13
CA ASP A 731 -8.78 -26.55 -19.76
C ASP A 731 -9.84 -26.58 -20.88
N CYS A 732 -10.08 -25.43 -21.51
CA CYS A 732 -11.06 -25.28 -22.58
C CYS A 732 -10.61 -25.90 -23.90
N LEU A 733 -9.31 -25.81 -24.24
CA LEU A 733 -8.74 -26.49 -25.41
C LEU A 733 -8.73 -28.01 -25.27
N GLU A 734 -8.52 -28.52 -24.05
CA GLU A 734 -8.53 -29.96 -23.77
C GLU A 734 -9.94 -30.52 -23.49
N GLY A 735 -10.92 -29.66 -23.21
CA GLY A 735 -12.29 -30.05 -22.83
C GLY A 735 -12.41 -30.67 -21.44
N GLN A 736 -11.39 -30.53 -20.59
CA GLN A 736 -11.38 -31.04 -19.21
C GLN A 736 -10.35 -30.31 -18.34
N THR A 737 -10.60 -30.28 -17.03
CA THR A 737 -9.64 -29.79 -16.04
C THR A 737 -8.46 -30.75 -15.87
N LEU A 738 -7.39 -30.28 -15.22
CA LEU A 738 -6.26 -31.15 -14.87
C LEU A 738 -6.67 -32.35 -14.00
N ALA A 739 -7.71 -32.18 -13.19
CA ALA A 739 -8.27 -33.24 -12.33
C ALA A 739 -9.22 -34.19 -13.08
N GLY A 740 -9.42 -33.99 -14.39
CA GLY A 740 -10.28 -34.82 -15.23
C GLY A 740 -11.77 -34.47 -15.19
N ALA A 741 -12.14 -33.32 -14.60
CA ALA A 741 -13.52 -32.85 -14.65
C ALA A 741 -13.82 -32.29 -16.05
N ALA A 742 -14.91 -32.75 -16.69
CA ALA A 742 -15.28 -32.28 -18.02
C ALA A 742 -15.55 -30.76 -18.03
N ILE A 743 -15.08 -30.08 -19.07
CA ILE A 743 -15.29 -28.66 -19.31
C ILE A 743 -16.01 -28.51 -20.64
N ASP A 744 -17.12 -27.78 -20.65
CA ASP A 744 -17.82 -27.43 -21.88
C ASP A 744 -17.04 -26.31 -22.62
N PRO A 745 -16.45 -26.60 -23.81
CA PRO A 745 -15.71 -25.60 -24.58
C PRO A 745 -16.59 -24.45 -25.07
N GLN A 746 -17.92 -24.62 -25.05
CA GLN A 746 -18.90 -23.60 -25.43
C GLN A 746 -19.43 -22.78 -24.26
N SER A 747 -18.94 -23.02 -23.04
CA SER A 747 -19.27 -22.19 -21.88
C SER A 747 -18.83 -20.73 -22.07
N SER A 748 -19.45 -19.80 -21.34
CA SER A 748 -19.06 -18.39 -21.34
C SER A 748 -17.60 -18.20 -20.94
N LEU A 749 -17.16 -18.95 -19.91
CA LEU A 749 -15.79 -18.94 -19.42
C LEU A 749 -14.80 -19.33 -20.53
N CYS A 750 -15.07 -20.42 -21.26
CA CYS A 750 -14.18 -20.87 -22.34
C CYS A 750 -14.15 -19.91 -23.52
N ARG A 751 -15.31 -19.38 -23.95
CA ARG A 751 -15.33 -18.40 -25.04
C ARG A 751 -14.57 -17.12 -24.69
N ASP A 752 -14.63 -16.66 -23.45
CA ASP A 752 -13.90 -15.48 -23.00
C ASP A 752 -12.38 -15.74 -22.93
N ALA A 753 -11.96 -16.87 -22.33
CA ALA A 753 -10.54 -17.22 -22.23
C ALA A 753 -9.89 -17.40 -23.61
N LEU A 754 -10.51 -18.18 -24.49
CA LEU A 754 -10.02 -18.43 -25.85
C LEU A 754 -9.97 -17.17 -26.72
N ALA A 755 -10.84 -16.18 -26.47
CA ALA A 755 -10.83 -14.92 -27.20
C ALA A 755 -9.72 -13.97 -26.73
N ARG A 756 -9.20 -14.16 -25.52
CA ARG A 756 -8.17 -13.30 -24.90
C ARG A 756 -6.77 -13.86 -25.01
N VAL A 757 -6.62 -15.18 -25.13
CA VAL A 757 -5.31 -15.85 -25.25
C VAL A 757 -4.98 -16.02 -26.72
N HIS A 758 -4.02 -15.25 -27.20
CA HIS A 758 -3.56 -15.31 -28.59
C HIS A 758 -2.36 -16.23 -28.70
N ARG A 759 -2.40 -17.17 -29.65
CA ARG A 759 -1.36 -18.21 -29.86
C ARG A 759 -0.82 -18.15 -31.29
N ASN A 760 0.43 -18.57 -31.46
CA ASN A 760 0.98 -18.86 -32.79
C ASN A 760 0.16 -19.95 -33.48
N ALA A 761 0.06 -19.88 -34.81
CA ALA A 761 -0.63 -20.89 -35.59
C ALA A 761 -0.04 -22.30 -35.33
N PRO A 762 -0.86 -23.37 -35.37
CA PRO A 762 -0.36 -24.74 -35.15
C PRO A 762 0.74 -25.18 -36.12
N ASN A 763 0.81 -24.56 -37.29
CA ASN A 763 1.81 -24.81 -38.32
C ASN A 763 2.94 -23.75 -38.35
N ALA A 764 3.10 -22.93 -37.31
CA ALA A 764 4.18 -21.95 -37.25
C ALA A 764 5.55 -22.65 -37.25
N LEU A 765 6.49 -22.12 -38.03
CA LEU A 765 7.85 -22.69 -38.17
C LEU A 765 8.66 -22.62 -36.86
N VAL A 766 8.35 -21.65 -36.00
CA VAL A 766 9.00 -21.44 -34.70
C VAL A 766 7.90 -21.33 -33.64
N ASN A 767 8.03 -22.12 -32.57
CA ASN A 767 7.11 -22.16 -31.43
C ASN A 767 5.61 -22.29 -31.81
N PRO A 768 5.20 -23.34 -32.54
CA PRO A 768 3.80 -23.59 -32.85
C PRO A 768 2.96 -23.69 -31.58
N ASN A 769 1.73 -23.16 -31.63
CA ASN A 769 0.78 -23.09 -30.51
C ASN A 769 1.22 -22.28 -29.28
N GLN A 770 2.43 -21.73 -29.24
CA GLN A 770 2.89 -20.90 -28.12
C GLN A 770 2.06 -19.62 -27.98
N VAL A 771 1.71 -19.26 -26.75
CA VAL A 771 1.05 -17.97 -26.46
C VAL A 771 1.95 -16.79 -26.82
N THR A 772 1.39 -15.81 -27.53
CA THR A 772 2.06 -14.58 -27.93
C THR A 772 1.66 -13.38 -27.06
N ILE A 773 0.36 -13.18 -26.85
CA ILE A 773 -0.19 -12.08 -26.06
C ILE A 773 -1.50 -12.48 -25.37
N VAL A 774 -1.78 -11.90 -24.20
CA VAL A 774 -3.03 -12.09 -23.45
C VAL A 774 -3.73 -10.75 -23.18
N ASP A 775 -5.03 -10.67 -23.48
CA ASP A 775 -5.84 -9.48 -23.20
C ASP A 775 -6.47 -9.52 -21.80
N VAL A 776 -5.97 -8.68 -20.89
CA VAL A 776 -6.34 -8.65 -19.46
C VAL A 776 -7.30 -7.50 -19.10
N ASN A 777 -8.10 -7.04 -20.07
CA ASN A 777 -9.04 -5.93 -19.88
C ASN A 777 -10.07 -6.22 -18.77
N PRO A 778 -10.44 -5.21 -17.96
CA PRO A 778 -11.34 -5.35 -16.83
C PRO A 778 -12.76 -5.75 -17.24
N ILE A 779 -13.40 -6.53 -16.36
CA ILE A 779 -14.76 -7.04 -16.52
C ILE A 779 -15.61 -6.75 -15.28
N ASN A 780 -16.94 -6.85 -15.41
CA ASN A 780 -17.85 -7.00 -14.26
C ASN A 780 -18.04 -8.50 -14.00
N ALA A 781 -17.36 -9.03 -12.98
CA ALA A 781 -17.53 -10.40 -12.50
C ALA A 781 -18.87 -10.58 -11.79
N ALA A 782 -19.43 -11.78 -11.87
CA ALA A 782 -20.80 -12.05 -11.45
C ALA A 782 -20.99 -11.94 -9.93
N ASN A 783 -20.08 -12.53 -9.15
CA ASN A 783 -20.21 -12.54 -7.70
C ASN A 783 -18.90 -12.82 -6.97
N GLU A 784 -18.70 -12.14 -5.84
CA GLU A 784 -17.71 -12.48 -4.84
C GLU A 784 -18.37 -12.41 -3.45
N HIS A 785 -18.06 -13.34 -2.54
CA HIS A 785 -18.54 -13.26 -1.17
C HIS A 785 -17.51 -13.73 -0.15
N THR A 786 -17.47 -13.02 0.98
CA THR A 786 -16.59 -13.32 2.12
C THR A 786 -17.38 -13.29 3.42
N SER A 787 -17.05 -14.20 4.35
CA SER A 787 -17.64 -14.23 5.69
C SER A 787 -16.60 -14.61 6.75
N GLY A 788 -16.82 -14.17 7.98
CA GLY A 788 -15.90 -14.44 9.07
C GLY A 788 -16.41 -14.03 10.45
N VAL A 789 -15.57 -14.25 11.44
CA VAL A 789 -15.82 -13.91 12.85
C VAL A 789 -14.67 -13.05 13.37
N ASP A 790 -15.01 -11.94 13.98
CA ASP A 790 -14.11 -11.11 14.77
C ASP A 790 -14.39 -11.31 16.26
N VAL A 791 -13.32 -11.34 17.06
CA VAL A 791 -13.37 -11.45 18.51
C VAL A 791 -12.46 -10.39 19.09
N SER A 792 -12.95 -9.63 20.07
CA SER A 792 -12.14 -8.69 20.84
C SER A 792 -12.32 -8.94 22.34
N ALA A 793 -11.26 -8.72 23.11
CA ALA A 793 -11.27 -8.79 24.56
C ALA A 793 -10.36 -7.71 25.14
N ASN A 794 -10.90 -6.86 26.01
CA ASN A 794 -10.12 -5.90 26.77
C ASN A 794 -10.26 -6.18 28.26
N ILE A 795 -9.13 -6.35 28.94
CA ILE A 795 -9.06 -6.74 30.35
C ILE A 795 -8.08 -5.82 31.06
N ARG A 796 -8.52 -5.17 32.13
CA ARG A 796 -7.73 -4.25 32.95
C ARG A 796 -7.68 -4.76 34.39
N TRP A 797 -6.51 -4.76 35.01
CA TRP A 797 -6.35 -5.19 36.39
C TRP A 797 -5.14 -4.57 37.07
N GLY A 798 -5.02 -4.80 38.38
CA GLY A 798 -3.84 -4.45 39.17
C GLY A 798 -4.03 -3.24 40.08
N GLU A 799 -3.33 -3.27 41.21
CA GLU A 799 -3.23 -2.18 42.19
C GLU A 799 -1.80 -2.14 42.76
N ARG A 800 -1.33 -3.25 43.35
CA ARG A 800 -0.04 -3.30 44.08
C ARG A 800 1.21 -3.35 43.20
N PHE A 801 1.15 -4.00 42.04
CA PHE A 801 2.31 -4.23 41.17
C PHE A 801 2.24 -3.40 39.88
N GLY A 802 1.45 -2.33 39.90
CA GLY A 802 1.14 -1.52 38.72
C GLY A 802 -0.18 -1.91 38.07
N ARG A 803 -0.59 -1.09 37.11
CA ARG A 803 -1.80 -1.27 36.30
C ARG A 803 -1.44 -2.06 35.05
N PHE A 804 -2.26 -3.05 34.75
CA PHE A 804 -2.15 -3.89 33.56
C PHE A 804 -3.36 -3.68 32.67
N ALA A 805 -3.14 -3.65 31.36
CA ALA A 805 -4.19 -3.68 30.36
C ALA A 805 -3.81 -4.68 29.27
N LEU A 806 -4.65 -5.68 29.06
CA LEU A 806 -4.56 -6.67 28.00
C LEU A 806 -5.63 -6.39 26.96
N LYS A 807 -5.21 -6.20 25.71
CA LYS A 807 -6.09 -6.16 24.53
C LYS A 807 -5.78 -7.37 23.67
N LEU A 808 -6.79 -8.12 23.29
CA LEU A 808 -6.70 -9.26 22.38
C LEU A 808 -7.73 -9.09 21.26
N ASP A 809 -7.29 -9.18 20.02
CA ASP A 809 -8.13 -9.11 18.82
C ASP A 809 -7.85 -10.34 17.95
N SER A 810 -8.89 -10.91 17.36
CA SER A 810 -8.78 -12.06 16.46
C SER A 810 -9.79 -11.97 15.34
N THR A 811 -9.37 -12.23 14.11
CA THR A 811 -10.24 -12.36 12.93
C THR A 811 -10.03 -13.74 12.32
N THR A 812 -11.11 -14.44 12.01
CA THR A 812 -11.11 -15.72 11.27
C THR A 812 -12.05 -15.65 10.08
N VAL A 813 -11.49 -15.82 8.89
CA VAL A 813 -12.23 -15.91 7.63
C VAL A 813 -12.76 -17.33 7.47
N LEU A 814 -14.07 -17.45 7.32
CA LEU A 814 -14.77 -18.73 7.22
C LEU A 814 -14.91 -19.19 5.77
N THR A 815 -15.29 -18.27 4.87
CA THR A 815 -15.48 -18.53 3.44
C THR A 815 -15.03 -17.34 2.62
N HIS A 816 -14.43 -17.59 1.46
CA HIS A 816 -14.21 -16.59 0.42
C HIS A 816 -14.43 -17.27 -0.94
N LYS A 817 -15.42 -16.84 -1.71
CA LYS A 817 -15.71 -17.46 -3.02
C LYS A 817 -15.94 -16.44 -4.10
N TYR A 818 -15.50 -16.79 -5.30
CA TYR A 818 -15.52 -15.96 -6.49
C TYR A 818 -16.21 -16.66 -7.68
N LYS A 819 -16.88 -15.87 -8.52
CA LYS A 819 -17.47 -16.28 -9.80
C LYS A 819 -17.29 -15.18 -10.85
N GLN A 820 -16.57 -15.52 -11.92
CA GLN A 820 -16.41 -14.64 -13.07
C GLN A 820 -17.74 -14.43 -13.81
N PHE A 821 -18.40 -15.52 -14.24
CA PHE A 821 -19.72 -15.46 -14.87
C PHE A 821 -20.79 -16.19 -14.04
N ALA A 822 -22.06 -15.80 -14.20
CA ALA A 822 -23.16 -16.34 -13.39
C ALA A 822 -23.35 -17.86 -13.55
N THR A 823 -23.02 -18.38 -14.73
CA THR A 823 -23.10 -19.82 -15.06
C THR A 823 -21.90 -20.62 -14.58
N ASP A 824 -20.86 -19.98 -14.08
CA ASP A 824 -19.64 -20.67 -13.67
C ASP A 824 -19.84 -21.42 -12.34
N PRO A 825 -19.13 -22.55 -12.15
CA PRO A 825 -19.00 -23.16 -10.83
C PRO A 825 -18.33 -22.15 -9.87
N GLY A 826 -18.75 -22.16 -8.60
CA GLY A 826 -18.13 -21.28 -7.60
C GLY A 826 -16.70 -21.72 -7.29
N GLN A 827 -15.76 -20.79 -7.35
CA GLN A 827 -14.38 -20.99 -6.90
C GLN A 827 -14.29 -20.63 -5.41
N ASP A 828 -13.69 -21.49 -4.58
CA ASP A 828 -13.38 -21.16 -3.17
C ASP A 828 -11.94 -20.69 -3.08
N ASP A 829 -11.76 -19.39 -2.91
CA ASP A 829 -10.46 -18.74 -2.91
C ASP A 829 -9.62 -19.11 -1.69
N LEU A 830 -10.24 -19.56 -0.59
CA LEU A 830 -9.48 -20.09 0.57
C LEU A 830 -8.93 -21.50 0.32
N SER A 831 -9.44 -22.21 -0.68
CA SER A 831 -9.04 -23.58 -1.02
C SER A 831 -7.96 -23.65 -2.10
N LEU A 832 -7.72 -22.55 -2.81
CA LEU A 832 -6.74 -22.49 -3.88
C LEU A 832 -5.33 -22.70 -3.34
N SER A 833 -4.53 -23.45 -4.10
CA SER A 833 -3.14 -23.73 -3.74
C SER A 833 -2.22 -22.51 -3.86
N TYR A 834 -2.74 -21.37 -4.33
CA TYR A 834 -2.07 -20.08 -4.45
C TYR A 834 -2.79 -18.96 -3.71
N GLN A 835 -3.73 -19.28 -2.83
CA GLN A 835 -4.39 -18.29 -1.99
C GLN A 835 -3.34 -17.58 -1.12
N ASN A 836 -3.43 -16.26 -1.02
CA ASN A 836 -2.47 -15.44 -0.29
C ASN A 836 -3.14 -14.71 0.89
N GLU A 837 -4.42 -14.97 1.17
CA GLU A 837 -5.15 -14.35 2.28
C GLU A 837 -4.83 -15.04 3.62
N TRP A 838 -4.61 -14.25 4.68
CA TRP A 838 -4.53 -14.83 6.01
C TRP A 838 -5.91 -15.20 6.55
N ARG A 839 -6.25 -16.49 6.44
CA ARG A 839 -7.51 -17.03 7.01
C ARG A 839 -7.70 -16.75 8.50
N SER A 840 -6.62 -16.59 9.27
CA SER A 840 -6.71 -16.21 10.68
C SER A 840 -5.62 -15.20 11.03
N LYS A 841 -5.97 -14.11 11.73
CA LYS A 841 -5.02 -13.20 12.36
C LYS A 841 -5.38 -13.02 13.83
N VAL A 842 -4.37 -13.01 14.70
CA VAL A 842 -4.54 -12.72 16.14
C VAL A 842 -3.53 -11.65 16.52
N SER A 843 -3.99 -10.59 17.17
CA SER A 843 -3.16 -9.51 17.71
C SER A 843 -3.39 -9.44 19.23
N GLY A 844 -2.33 -9.22 19.99
CA GLY A 844 -2.42 -9.03 21.43
C GLY A 844 -1.43 -7.99 21.92
N ALA A 845 -1.81 -7.22 22.93
CA ALA A 845 -0.93 -6.28 23.60
C ALA A 845 -1.20 -6.31 25.11
N LEU A 846 -0.14 -6.51 25.90
CA LEU A 846 -0.13 -6.38 27.34
C LEU A 846 0.67 -5.14 27.70
N ASN A 847 -0.03 -4.14 28.22
CA ASN A 847 0.54 -2.90 28.74
C ASN A 847 0.65 -3.01 30.26
N TRP A 848 1.76 -2.53 30.80
CA TRP A 848 2.04 -2.44 32.22
C TRP A 848 2.54 -1.04 32.55
N HIS A 849 2.08 -0.49 33.66
CA HIS A 849 2.52 0.80 34.14
C HIS A 849 2.61 0.82 35.67
N LEU A 850 3.77 1.25 36.19
CA LEU A 850 4.04 1.39 37.61
C LEU A 850 4.92 2.62 37.82
N ASP A 851 4.39 3.61 38.55
CA ASP A 851 5.05 4.87 38.83
C ASP A 851 5.59 5.52 37.53
N ASP A 852 6.89 5.76 37.44
CA ASP A 852 7.54 6.36 36.27
C ASP A 852 7.83 5.37 35.13
N TRP A 853 7.52 4.08 35.31
CA TRP A 853 7.79 3.04 34.31
C TRP A 853 6.53 2.66 33.53
N SER A 854 6.69 2.48 32.23
CA SER A 854 5.73 1.74 31.40
C SER A 854 6.46 0.69 30.57
N ALA A 855 5.79 -0.43 30.33
CA ALA A 855 6.27 -1.45 29.42
C ALA A 855 5.09 -2.06 28.66
N THR A 856 5.32 -2.36 27.39
CA THR A 856 4.37 -3.07 26.55
C THR A 856 5.05 -4.27 25.94
N ILE A 857 4.35 -5.40 25.93
CA ILE A 857 4.65 -6.52 25.03
C ILE A 857 3.45 -6.71 24.12
N SER A 858 3.68 -6.72 22.82
CA SER A 858 2.65 -6.97 21.83
C SER A 858 3.08 -8.08 20.89
N GLY A 859 2.11 -8.76 20.29
CA GLY A 859 2.39 -9.79 19.30
C GLY A 859 1.28 -9.92 18.28
N ILE A 860 1.68 -10.29 17.07
CA ILE A 860 0.76 -10.59 15.98
C ILE A 860 1.08 -11.97 15.42
N ARG A 861 0.06 -12.82 15.33
CA ARG A 861 0.10 -14.14 14.73
C ARG A 861 -0.65 -14.12 13.40
N TYR A 862 0.06 -14.47 12.34
CA TYR A 862 -0.48 -14.71 11.01
C TYR A 862 -0.78 -16.20 10.82
N GLY A 863 -1.93 -16.49 10.22
CA GLY A 863 -2.33 -17.84 9.85
C GLY A 863 -1.42 -18.45 8.78
N ARG A 864 -1.64 -19.74 8.51
CA ARG A 864 -0.94 -20.45 7.44
C ARG A 864 -1.41 -19.98 6.06
N ILE A 865 -0.48 -19.95 5.11
CA ILE A 865 -0.73 -19.76 3.68
C ILE A 865 0.06 -20.83 2.89
N PRO A 866 -0.29 -21.14 1.64
CA PRO A 866 0.45 -22.08 0.79
C PRO A 866 1.90 -21.60 0.55
N GLN A 867 2.83 -22.55 0.40
CA GLN A 867 4.19 -22.27 -0.10
C GLN A 867 4.17 -21.90 -1.59
N GLN A 868 5.21 -21.23 -2.08
CA GLN A 868 5.21 -20.76 -3.46
C GLN A 868 5.22 -21.89 -4.51
N ASP A 869 5.76 -23.07 -4.19
CA ASP A 869 5.67 -24.27 -5.05
C ASP A 869 4.31 -24.97 -4.98
N ARG A 870 3.44 -24.51 -4.07
CA ARG A 870 2.07 -24.98 -3.86
C ARG A 870 1.98 -26.44 -3.39
N GLY A 871 3.08 -27.03 -2.94
CA GLY A 871 3.14 -28.42 -2.45
C GLY A 871 2.82 -28.57 -0.96
N ALA A 872 2.92 -27.49 -0.19
CA ALA A 872 2.72 -27.46 1.25
C ALA A 872 2.18 -26.11 1.73
N TYR A 873 1.99 -25.99 3.05
CA TYR A 873 1.65 -24.73 3.71
C TYR A 873 2.79 -24.29 4.62
N TRP A 874 2.93 -22.98 4.76
CA TRP A 874 3.71 -22.39 5.82
C TRP A 874 3.06 -22.62 7.18
N HIS A 875 3.87 -22.88 8.20
CA HIS A 875 3.38 -22.82 9.57
C HIS A 875 2.94 -21.39 9.91
N SER A 876 2.01 -21.26 10.86
CA SER A 876 1.63 -19.94 11.36
C SER A 876 2.85 -19.20 11.89
N TYR A 877 2.92 -17.92 11.59
CA TYR A 877 4.06 -17.06 11.89
C TYR A 877 3.67 -16.04 12.97
N THR A 878 4.54 -15.80 13.94
CA THR A 878 4.25 -14.87 15.04
C THR A 878 5.42 -13.93 15.28
N LEU A 879 5.10 -12.64 15.36
CA LEU A 879 6.02 -11.57 15.72
C LEU A 879 5.69 -11.08 17.13
N PHE A 880 6.73 -10.80 17.90
CA PHE A 880 6.61 -10.14 19.20
C PHE A 880 7.41 -8.85 19.19
N ASN A 881 6.78 -7.77 19.65
CA ASN A 881 7.38 -6.45 19.81
C ASN A 881 7.30 -6.07 21.28
N THR A 882 8.23 -5.23 21.73
CA THR A 882 8.21 -4.71 23.10
C THR A 882 8.68 -3.27 23.14
N SER A 883 8.14 -2.50 24.08
CA SER A 883 8.62 -1.17 24.42
C SER A 883 8.74 -1.05 25.93
N VAL A 884 9.72 -0.28 26.39
CA VAL A 884 9.89 0.10 27.79
C VAL A 884 10.17 1.59 27.82
N ALA A 885 9.40 2.36 28.58
CA ALA A 885 9.62 3.78 28.78
C ALA A 885 9.80 4.12 30.26
N TYR A 886 10.59 5.16 30.51
CA TYR A 886 10.84 5.72 31.82
C TYR A 886 10.62 7.23 31.80
N GLN A 887 9.78 7.73 32.70
CA GLN A 887 9.54 9.13 32.93
C GLN A 887 10.67 9.71 33.80
N VAL A 888 11.63 10.39 33.17
CA VAL A 888 12.80 10.96 33.85
C VAL A 888 12.38 12.10 34.79
N ASN A 889 11.42 12.90 34.36
CA ASN A 889 10.77 13.97 35.13
C ASN A 889 9.44 14.34 34.45
N LYS A 890 8.68 15.30 34.98
CA LYS A 890 7.36 15.70 34.42
C LYS A 890 7.38 16.12 32.93
N GLN A 891 8.53 16.54 32.42
CA GLN A 891 8.71 17.07 31.07
C GLN A 891 9.43 16.08 30.14
N THR A 892 10.10 15.04 30.66
CA THR A 892 10.99 14.20 29.84
C THR A 892 10.73 12.73 30.05
N SER A 893 10.55 11.98 28.96
CA SER A 893 10.54 10.51 28.94
C SER A 893 11.54 9.97 27.95
N VAL A 894 12.08 8.78 28.24
CA VAL A 894 12.94 8.02 27.35
C VAL A 894 12.35 6.64 27.18
N SER A 895 12.30 6.14 25.94
CA SER A 895 11.82 4.79 25.65
C SER A 895 12.79 4.00 24.77
N LEU A 896 12.81 2.68 25.00
CA LEU A 896 13.45 1.69 24.14
C LEU A 896 12.36 0.84 23.51
N ILE A 897 12.34 0.80 22.19
CA ILE A 897 11.36 0.04 21.40
C ILE A 897 12.11 -1.02 20.62
N VAL A 898 11.65 -2.27 20.67
CA VAL A 898 12.24 -3.41 19.96
C VAL A 898 11.13 -4.15 19.22
N ASN A 899 11.15 -4.07 17.89
CA ASN A 899 10.25 -4.84 17.04
C ASN A 899 10.93 -6.15 16.60
N ASN A 900 10.14 -7.21 16.47
CA ASN A 900 10.61 -8.56 16.17
C ASN A 900 11.70 -9.03 17.14
N LEU A 901 11.35 -9.08 18.42
CA LEU A 901 12.22 -9.44 19.54
C LEU A 901 12.95 -10.78 19.33
N THR A 902 12.32 -11.72 18.63
CA THR A 902 12.88 -13.05 18.36
C THR A 902 13.78 -13.12 17.12
N ASN A 903 13.91 -12.03 16.36
CA ASN A 903 14.62 -11.95 15.08
C ASN A 903 14.25 -13.10 14.12
N ARG A 904 12.94 -13.27 13.87
CA ARG A 904 12.42 -14.31 12.97
C ARG A 904 11.86 -13.68 11.70
N PHE A 905 11.82 -14.46 10.63
CA PHE A 905 11.12 -14.19 9.37
C PHE A 905 10.85 -15.54 8.70
N PRO A 906 9.78 -15.67 7.89
CA PRO A 906 9.53 -16.90 7.13
C PRO A 906 10.68 -17.18 6.15
N VAL A 907 11.00 -18.46 5.93
CA VAL A 907 12.06 -18.92 5.01
C VAL A 907 11.50 -19.93 4.01
N ASP A 908 11.45 -19.56 2.73
CA ASP A 908 10.92 -20.40 1.65
C ASP A 908 12.10 -20.83 0.81
N ARG A 909 12.19 -22.07 0.38
CA ARG A 909 13.25 -22.47 -0.58
C ARG A 909 12.67 -23.19 -1.78
N SER A 910 11.34 -23.20 -1.89
CA SER A 910 10.64 -24.01 -2.88
C SER A 910 10.75 -23.44 -4.30
N GLN A 911 11.03 -22.13 -4.45
CA GLN A 911 11.23 -21.44 -5.72
C GLN A 911 12.62 -20.80 -5.86
N GLY A 912 13.51 -21.00 -4.88
CA GLY A 912 14.84 -20.37 -4.85
C GLY A 912 14.85 -18.94 -4.30
N TRP A 913 15.83 -18.15 -4.74
CA TRP A 913 16.06 -16.77 -4.28
C TRP A 913 14.80 -15.87 -4.43
N PRO A 914 14.46 -14.99 -3.47
CA PRO A 914 15.25 -14.55 -2.31
C PRO A 914 15.14 -15.44 -1.07
N ASN A 915 14.61 -16.66 -1.22
CA ASN A 915 14.40 -17.64 -0.17
C ASN A 915 13.39 -17.22 0.92
N TYR A 916 12.41 -16.38 0.57
CA TYR A 916 11.30 -16.00 1.44
C TYR A 916 10.13 -15.41 0.61
N PRO A 917 8.91 -15.41 1.14
CA PRO A 917 7.71 -14.87 0.47
C PRO A 917 7.67 -13.33 0.56
N SER A 918 8.45 -12.66 -0.30
CA SER A 918 8.71 -11.22 -0.26
C SER A 918 7.51 -10.32 -0.48
N SER A 919 6.43 -10.84 -1.06
CA SER A 919 5.17 -10.12 -1.25
C SER A 919 4.23 -10.19 -0.05
N THR A 920 4.56 -10.96 0.99
CA THR A 920 3.62 -11.27 2.08
C THR A 920 4.17 -10.91 3.46
N TYR A 921 5.46 -11.13 3.69
CA TYR A 921 6.09 -10.86 4.98
C TYR A 921 7.31 -9.98 4.79
N ASP A 922 7.52 -9.05 5.71
CA ASP A 922 8.75 -8.28 5.75
C ASP A 922 9.94 -9.13 6.26
N ILE A 923 11.15 -8.71 5.92
CA ILE A 923 12.40 -9.33 6.36
C ILE A 923 13.29 -8.35 7.13
N TYR A 924 12.72 -7.34 7.80
CA TYR A 924 13.52 -6.37 8.55
C TYR A 924 14.32 -7.03 9.67
N GLY A 925 13.87 -8.17 10.19
CA GLY A 925 14.46 -8.83 11.35
C GLY A 925 14.21 -8.01 12.61
N ARG A 926 15.06 -8.20 13.64
CA ARG A 926 14.98 -7.41 14.88
C ARG A 926 15.33 -5.95 14.59
N GLN A 927 14.44 -5.05 14.98
CA GLN A 927 14.64 -3.60 14.90
C GLN A 927 14.62 -3.01 16.29
N TRP A 928 15.34 -1.91 16.50
CA TRP A 928 15.38 -1.23 17.78
C TRP A 928 15.44 0.28 17.58
N TRP A 929 14.80 1.02 18.48
CA TRP A 929 14.83 2.48 18.54
C TRP A 929 14.99 2.95 19.97
N VAL A 930 15.72 4.04 20.14
CA VAL A 930 15.65 4.88 21.33
C VAL A 930 14.85 6.12 20.96
N GLU A 931 13.92 6.48 21.83
CA GLU A 931 13.07 7.65 21.69
C GLU A 931 13.16 8.53 22.93
N LEU A 932 13.20 9.83 22.69
CA LEU A 932 13.22 10.89 23.69
C LEU A 932 12.04 11.82 23.41
N ASP A 933 11.18 11.99 24.40
CA ASP A 933 10.09 12.95 24.37
C ASP A 933 10.38 14.05 25.38
N TYR A 934 10.20 15.30 24.94
CA TYR A 934 10.33 16.47 25.79
C TYR A 934 9.13 17.40 25.62
N HIS A 935 8.44 17.66 26.72
CA HIS A 935 7.30 18.56 26.83
C HIS A 935 7.72 19.91 27.42
N PHE A 936 7.53 21.00 26.68
CA PHE A 936 7.70 22.37 27.15
C PHE A 936 6.41 22.86 27.81
N GLY A 937 6.54 23.32 29.05
CA GLY A 937 5.42 23.77 29.88
C GLY A 937 5.25 22.89 31.12
N GLN A 938 4.27 23.22 31.97
CA GLN A 938 3.79 22.28 32.97
C GLN A 938 2.68 21.46 32.30
N LYS A 939 2.85 20.13 32.22
CA LYS A 939 1.72 19.23 31.95
C LYS A 939 0.65 19.53 33.00
N SER A 940 -0.49 20.08 32.57
CA SER A 940 -1.63 20.40 33.42
C SER A 940 -2.28 19.14 33.96
#